data_AF-A0A134BD26-F1
#
_entry.id   AF-A0A134BD26-F1
#
_cell.length_a   1.000
_cell.length_b   1.000
_cell.length_c   1.000
_cell.angle_alpha   90.00
_cell.angle_beta   90.00
_cell.angle_gamma   90.00
#
_symmetry.space_group_name_H-M   'P 1'
#
loop_
_entity.id
_entity.type
_entity.pdbx_description
1 polymer ?
#
loop_
_entity_poly.entity_id
_entity_poly.type
_entity_poly.pdbx_seq_one_letter_code
_entity_poly.pdbx_strand_id
1 'polypeptide(L)'
;MFDFYNNSYTFITGLFTVIFGMAFPLILQCIQRIDEKYNSSVISQEFENEVSFKLIKWLLYPYLFIVCLSPLILGYVNAKTNLSYIIHCFMLIYILVIAVLMILLFNKIMVYYNLNYLVESLQIKNPSRKVLVSFDLARYASRKGYQDTYIKAMAKIAECIMLEQRNTEEGREVIYSENVRRVLVEIGKTIGDFKSEEYGYKFDELIDVIYDKSNKTYLSDSTYKLLWFMLNNAAMRGDNGWIKNYWTWTTQYYSYISMRAQNKQTEDFYKFNVMLGALLVFNKRYECLYHIMTFTQSQPAKFPLIPDTLGKILSCAGQFESMLDKPLEVYGKYTIQGLDHGINNDDAIISEAYKYLALLIIRIWSYKDYNYTYSNPLTIPQADYYNADINEKRIFILERLKKYTIEWLDSDVFTYIRLNNIPAIDDVKKILDDCANECKKMNQEIDGRKGYDDQKLKHITDEAIRVNYENYITIPSQTDLPPKESLCIDKFIQACNSVERRFLQKGRAVECGGIGNFLAEDLYLKYKQVYIEIVRQSFNMSTKNINRNKLQEYLDRLSLTQEHVIIKLTSGLKISTGALEYDLGRLYCDEFIIICEKKYLPSLDFIEIQEQRNFQIIDEYNYLYFCVEEHPDIFMLYLGQTMRVIRDKEKRTARMIKIT
;
A
#
# COMPACT_ATOMS: atom_id res chain seq x y z
N MET A 1 -3.58 79.96 -40.06
CA MET A 1 -3.41 79.36 -38.70
C MET A 1 -4.53 78.36 -38.39
N PHE A 2 -5.76 78.55 -38.89
CA PHE A 2 -6.82 77.51 -38.94
C PHE A 2 -6.38 76.24 -39.68
N ASP A 3 -5.52 76.38 -40.71
CA ASP A 3 -5.02 75.26 -41.50
C ASP A 3 -4.12 74.30 -40.72
N PHE A 4 -3.26 74.80 -39.82
CA PHE A 4 -2.34 73.92 -39.07
C PHE A 4 -3.10 72.98 -38.12
N TYR A 5 -4.18 73.47 -37.50
CA TYR A 5 -5.02 72.70 -36.59
C TYR A 5 -5.86 71.65 -37.32
N ASN A 6 -6.55 72.05 -38.39
CA ASN A 6 -7.32 71.11 -39.21
C ASN A 6 -6.41 70.05 -39.85
N ASN A 7 -5.22 70.44 -40.32
CA ASN A 7 -4.26 69.51 -40.90
C ASN A 7 -3.69 68.54 -39.86
N SER A 8 -3.36 69.02 -38.66
CA SER A 8 -2.85 68.16 -37.58
C SER A 8 -3.91 67.19 -37.06
N TYR A 9 -5.15 67.65 -36.88
CA TYR A 9 -6.27 66.79 -36.48
C TYR A 9 -6.62 65.75 -37.56
N THR A 10 -6.64 66.16 -38.83
CA THR A 10 -6.84 65.24 -39.98
C THR A 10 -5.71 64.21 -40.06
N PHE A 11 -4.48 64.60 -39.76
CA PHE A 11 -3.33 63.69 -39.71
C PHE A 11 -3.44 62.67 -38.57
N ILE A 12 -3.81 63.12 -37.36
CA ILE A 12 -4.03 62.27 -36.17
C ILE A 12 -5.18 61.27 -36.41
N THR A 13 -6.30 61.73 -36.96
CA THR A 13 -7.46 60.86 -37.27
C THR A 13 -7.18 59.92 -38.45
N GLY A 14 -6.40 60.37 -39.44
CA GLY A 14 -5.90 59.52 -40.52
C GLY A 14 -5.02 58.39 -40.01
N LEU A 15 -4.04 58.70 -39.15
CA LEU A 15 -3.19 57.69 -38.50
C LEU A 15 -3.99 56.74 -37.61
N PHE A 16 -4.95 57.25 -36.83
CA PHE A 16 -5.88 56.42 -36.07
C PHE A 16 -6.59 55.41 -36.98
N THR A 17 -7.14 55.89 -38.10
CA THR A 17 -7.87 55.05 -39.06
C THR A 17 -6.97 53.98 -39.67
N VAL A 18 -5.71 54.30 -39.96
CA VAL A 18 -4.73 53.31 -40.45
C VAL A 18 -4.41 52.26 -39.39
N ILE A 19 -4.15 52.67 -38.14
CA ILE A 19 -3.80 51.75 -37.06
C ILE A 19 -4.99 50.85 -36.70
N PHE A 20 -6.18 51.43 -36.55
CA PHE A 20 -7.38 50.70 -36.11
C PHE A 20 -8.06 49.93 -37.24
N GLY A 21 -8.14 50.53 -38.44
CA GLY A 21 -8.84 49.96 -39.59
C GLY A 21 -8.01 48.95 -40.37
N MET A 22 -6.67 49.08 -40.37
CA MET A 22 -5.80 48.16 -41.12
C MET A 22 -4.89 47.36 -40.20
N ALA A 23 -4.14 48.00 -39.31
CA ALA A 23 -3.09 47.31 -38.56
C ALA A 23 -3.63 46.33 -37.50
N PHE A 24 -4.69 46.70 -36.78
CA PHE A 24 -5.27 45.83 -35.75
C PHE A 24 -5.92 44.55 -36.31
N PRO A 25 -6.75 44.59 -37.38
CA PRO A 25 -7.23 43.39 -38.05
C PRO A 25 -6.08 42.51 -38.58
N LEU A 26 -5.01 43.11 -39.12
CA LEU A 26 -3.83 42.36 -39.58
C LEU A 26 -3.13 41.65 -38.41
N ILE A 27 -3.06 42.25 -37.23
CA ILE A 27 -2.53 41.59 -36.03
C ILE A 27 -3.38 40.38 -35.65
N LEU A 28 -4.71 40.52 -35.63
CA LEU A 28 -5.61 39.39 -35.34
C LEU A 28 -5.45 38.27 -36.39
N GLN A 29 -5.31 38.62 -37.67
CA GLN A 29 -5.01 37.65 -38.73
C GLN A 29 -3.64 36.98 -38.52
N CYS A 30 -2.62 37.70 -38.08
CA CYS A 30 -1.32 37.12 -37.75
C CYS A 30 -1.42 36.12 -36.60
N ILE A 31 -2.23 36.41 -35.56
CA ILE A 31 -2.48 35.47 -34.46
C ILE A 31 -3.17 34.22 -34.99
N GLN A 32 -4.22 34.36 -35.82
CA GLN A 32 -4.89 33.22 -36.46
C GLN A 32 -3.91 32.40 -37.32
N ARG A 33 -3.04 33.04 -38.10
CA ARG A 33 -2.02 32.34 -38.89
C ARG A 33 -0.99 31.61 -38.04
N ILE A 34 -0.63 32.15 -36.87
CA ILE A 34 0.25 31.46 -35.91
C ILE A 34 -0.47 30.23 -35.35
N ASP A 35 -1.73 30.37 -34.95
CA ASP A 35 -2.58 29.29 -34.47
C ASP A 35 -2.70 28.16 -35.51
N GLU A 36 -3.05 28.51 -36.75
CA GLU A 36 -3.17 27.59 -37.87
C GLU A 36 -1.84 26.92 -38.22
N LYS A 37 -0.73 27.68 -38.18
CA LYS A 37 0.61 27.16 -38.53
C LYS A 37 1.03 26.04 -37.58
N TYR A 38 0.93 26.26 -36.28
CA TYR A 38 1.37 25.27 -35.29
C TYR A 38 0.25 24.30 -34.88
N ASN A 39 -1.00 24.59 -35.25
CA ASN A 39 -2.19 23.92 -34.76
C ASN A 39 -2.21 23.86 -33.22
N SER A 40 -1.94 25.00 -32.58
CA SER A 40 -1.80 25.12 -31.12
C SER A 40 -2.34 26.44 -30.59
N SER A 41 -3.47 26.33 -29.86
CA SER A 41 -4.04 27.44 -29.11
C SER A 41 -3.16 27.88 -27.94
N VAL A 42 -2.27 27.03 -27.45
CA VAL A 42 -1.36 27.37 -26.35
C VAL A 42 -0.33 28.41 -26.78
N ILE A 43 0.23 28.26 -27.99
CA ILE A 43 1.20 29.21 -28.58
C ILE A 43 0.51 30.55 -28.85
N SER A 44 -0.70 30.53 -29.41
CA SER A 44 -1.49 31.74 -29.68
C SER A 44 -1.83 32.51 -28.40
N GLN A 45 -2.28 31.79 -27.37
CA GLN A 45 -2.51 32.41 -26.07
C GLN A 45 -1.21 32.93 -25.43
N GLU A 46 -0.06 32.31 -25.67
CA GLU A 46 1.22 32.77 -25.13
C GLU A 46 1.61 34.11 -25.76
N PHE A 47 1.40 34.25 -27.07
CA PHE A 47 1.55 35.50 -27.78
C PHE A 47 0.60 36.60 -27.23
N GLU A 48 -0.67 36.28 -26.98
CA GLU A 48 -1.62 37.22 -26.38
C GLU A 48 -1.21 37.65 -24.96
N ASN A 49 -0.38 36.87 -24.27
CA ASN A 49 0.10 37.20 -22.95
C ASN A 49 1.32 38.11 -22.93
N GLU A 50 1.94 38.37 -24.08
CA GLU A 50 3.06 39.29 -24.23
C GLU A 50 2.69 40.70 -23.76
N VAL A 51 3.63 41.33 -23.05
CA VAL A 51 3.44 42.67 -22.46
C VAL A 51 3.12 43.70 -23.54
N SER A 52 3.78 43.64 -24.70
CA SER A 52 3.52 44.54 -25.83
C SER A 52 2.08 44.42 -26.33
N PHE A 53 1.55 43.22 -26.46
CA PHE A 53 0.18 42.99 -26.93
C PHE A 53 -0.85 43.51 -25.94
N LYS A 54 -0.67 43.19 -24.64
CA LYS A 54 -1.56 43.68 -23.57
C LYS A 54 -1.59 45.20 -23.47
N LEU A 55 -0.41 45.84 -23.54
CA LEU A 55 -0.31 47.31 -23.47
C LEU A 55 -0.97 47.98 -24.67
N ILE A 56 -0.76 47.47 -25.89
CA ILE A 56 -1.44 48.00 -27.08
C ILE A 56 -2.94 47.86 -26.93
N LYS A 57 -3.45 46.67 -26.58
CA LYS A 57 -4.88 46.44 -26.40
C LYS A 57 -5.49 47.39 -25.37
N TRP A 58 -4.81 47.58 -24.23
CA TRP A 58 -5.30 48.45 -23.16
C TRP A 58 -5.24 49.94 -23.53
N LEU A 59 -4.17 50.40 -24.20
CA LEU A 59 -4.02 51.79 -24.65
C LEU A 59 -4.95 52.14 -25.81
N LEU A 60 -5.40 51.16 -26.61
CA LEU A 60 -6.35 51.41 -27.70
C LEU A 60 -7.71 51.93 -27.22
N TYR A 61 -8.20 51.50 -26.05
CA TYR A 61 -9.49 51.96 -25.51
C TYR A 61 -9.53 53.47 -25.18
N PRO A 62 -8.61 54.02 -24.35
CA PRO A 62 -8.57 55.46 -24.09
C PRO A 62 -8.22 56.25 -25.35
N TYR A 63 -7.42 55.69 -26.27
CA TYR A 63 -7.14 56.35 -27.54
C TYR A 63 -8.40 56.62 -28.37
N LEU A 64 -9.29 55.61 -28.47
CA LEU A 64 -10.57 55.73 -29.15
C LEU A 64 -11.45 56.82 -28.52
N PHE A 65 -11.46 56.90 -27.19
CA PHE A 65 -12.19 57.95 -26.48
C PHE A 65 -11.62 59.35 -26.75
N ILE A 66 -10.29 59.50 -26.73
CA ILE A 66 -9.64 60.79 -26.97
C ILE A 66 -9.84 61.24 -28.43
N VAL A 67 -9.75 60.35 -29.41
CA VAL A 67 -10.00 60.68 -30.82
C VAL A 67 -11.45 61.15 -31.03
N CYS A 68 -12.44 60.46 -30.46
CA CYS A 68 -13.85 60.89 -30.55
C CYS A 68 -14.12 62.23 -29.85
N LEU A 69 -13.48 62.50 -28.71
CA LEU A 69 -13.67 63.75 -27.96
C LEU A 69 -12.85 64.93 -28.51
N SER A 70 -11.73 64.65 -29.16
CA SER A 70 -10.81 65.69 -29.63
C SER A 70 -11.46 66.75 -30.53
N PRO A 71 -12.37 66.48 -31.50
CA PRO A 71 -13.03 67.54 -32.26
C PRO A 71 -13.97 68.40 -31.39
N LEU A 72 -14.58 67.83 -30.34
CA LEU A 72 -15.44 68.58 -29.41
C LEU A 72 -14.62 69.52 -28.51
N ILE A 73 -13.50 69.02 -27.99
CA ILE A 73 -12.57 69.79 -27.15
C ILE A 73 -11.93 70.91 -27.98
N LEU A 74 -11.51 70.60 -29.22
CA LEU A 74 -10.90 71.56 -30.13
C LEU A 74 -11.88 72.62 -30.64
N GLY A 75 -13.16 72.28 -30.80
CA GLY A 75 -14.21 73.24 -31.14
C GLY A 75 -14.53 74.22 -30.00
N TYR A 76 -14.33 73.80 -28.74
CA TYR A 76 -14.59 74.61 -27.55
C TYR A 76 -13.39 75.48 -27.14
N VAL A 77 -12.17 74.97 -27.30
CA VAL A 77 -10.93 75.67 -26.93
C VAL A 77 -10.49 76.58 -28.07
N ASN A 78 -10.55 77.89 -27.85
CA ASN A 78 -10.17 78.88 -28.86
C ASN A 78 -8.73 78.63 -29.37
N ALA A 79 -8.54 78.61 -30.69
CA ALA A 79 -7.33 78.13 -31.40
C ALA A 79 -6.01 78.88 -31.08
N LYS A 80 -6.03 79.87 -30.19
CA LYS A 80 -4.88 80.69 -29.79
C LYS A 80 -4.45 80.52 -28.32
N THR A 81 -5.00 79.55 -27.58
CA THR A 81 -4.64 79.32 -26.17
C THR A 81 -3.49 78.31 -26.04
N ASN A 82 -2.59 78.52 -25.07
CA ASN A 82 -1.50 77.58 -24.74
C ASN A 82 -2.01 76.16 -24.47
N LEU A 83 -3.24 76.03 -23.97
CA LEU A 83 -3.89 74.76 -23.69
C LEU A 83 -4.09 73.90 -24.96
N SER A 84 -4.42 74.51 -26.10
CA SER A 84 -4.58 73.79 -27.37
C SER A 84 -3.27 73.14 -27.82
N TYR A 85 -2.14 73.84 -27.71
CA TYR A 85 -0.82 73.30 -28.05
C TYR A 85 -0.42 72.12 -27.15
N ILE A 86 -0.69 72.21 -25.84
CA ILE A 86 -0.41 71.13 -24.89
C ILE A 86 -1.19 69.86 -25.26
N ILE A 87 -2.46 69.99 -25.62
CA ILE A 87 -3.31 68.86 -26.02
C ILE A 87 -2.77 68.20 -27.30
N HIS A 88 -2.34 68.97 -28.30
CA HIS A 88 -1.75 68.42 -29.53
C HIS A 88 -0.42 67.72 -29.28
N CYS A 89 0.46 68.30 -28.45
CA CYS A 89 1.72 67.66 -28.07
C CYS A 89 1.47 66.33 -27.35
N PHE A 90 0.49 66.28 -26.44
CA PHE A 90 0.11 65.05 -25.76
C PHE A 90 -0.40 63.99 -26.75
N MET A 91 -1.28 64.36 -27.68
CA MET A 91 -1.79 63.44 -28.71
C MET A 91 -0.69 62.89 -29.62
N LEU A 92 0.27 63.74 -29.99
CA LEU A 92 1.40 63.34 -30.83
C LEU A 92 2.33 62.39 -30.09
N ILE A 93 2.65 62.67 -28.82
CA ILE A 93 3.42 61.76 -27.96
C ILE A 93 2.70 60.42 -27.80
N TYR A 94 1.38 60.46 -27.58
CA TYR A 94 0.57 59.26 -27.42
C TYR A 94 0.57 58.38 -28.68
N ILE A 95 0.45 58.97 -29.87
CA ILE A 95 0.61 58.27 -31.15
C ILE A 95 2.00 57.68 -31.29
N LEU A 96 3.05 58.44 -30.93
CA LEU A 96 4.42 57.96 -31.01
C LEU A 96 4.65 56.76 -30.09
N VAL A 97 4.08 56.75 -28.88
CA VAL A 97 4.10 55.60 -27.97
C VAL A 97 3.41 54.39 -28.59
N ILE A 98 2.21 54.55 -29.16
CA ILE A 98 1.50 53.46 -29.84
C ILE A 98 2.31 52.95 -31.03
N ALA A 99 2.90 53.83 -31.84
CA ALA A 99 3.71 53.45 -32.99
C ALA A 99 4.96 52.65 -32.57
N VAL A 100 5.66 53.08 -31.52
CA VAL A 100 6.80 52.32 -30.95
C VAL A 100 6.35 50.96 -30.43
N LEU A 101 5.25 50.89 -29.69
CA LEU A 101 4.69 49.63 -29.21
C LEU A 101 4.31 48.69 -30.37
N MET A 102 3.74 49.23 -31.45
CA MET A 102 3.41 48.48 -32.66
C MET A 102 4.65 47.88 -33.32
N ILE A 103 5.76 48.62 -33.38
CA ILE A 103 7.05 48.10 -33.87
C ILE A 103 7.56 46.98 -32.96
N LEU A 104 7.49 47.15 -31.64
CA LEU A 104 7.86 46.11 -30.68
C LEU A 104 6.97 44.85 -30.81
N LEU A 105 5.68 45.03 -31.04
CA LEU A 105 4.74 43.94 -31.29
C LEU A 105 5.06 43.23 -32.62
N PHE A 106 5.40 43.97 -33.68
CA PHE A 106 5.82 43.39 -34.96
C PHE A 106 7.06 42.50 -34.80
N ASN A 107 8.06 42.96 -34.04
CA ASN A 107 9.23 42.14 -33.70
C ASN A 107 8.82 40.84 -32.98
N LYS A 108 7.85 40.91 -32.05
CA LYS A 108 7.29 39.73 -31.39
C LYS A 108 6.56 38.81 -32.37
N ILE A 109 5.76 39.34 -33.29
CA ILE A 109 5.11 38.54 -34.35
C ILE A 109 6.15 37.78 -35.16
N MET A 110 7.25 38.43 -35.55
CA MET A 110 8.34 37.78 -36.29
C MET A 110 8.99 36.63 -35.52
N VAL A 111 9.18 36.80 -34.19
CA VAL A 111 9.69 35.73 -33.33
C VAL A 111 8.72 34.55 -33.28
N TYR A 112 7.43 34.78 -33.02
CA TYR A 112 6.44 33.69 -32.92
C TYR A 112 6.18 33.01 -34.27
N TYR A 113 6.27 33.76 -35.38
CA TYR A 113 6.13 33.21 -36.71
C TYR A 113 7.31 32.32 -37.12
N ASN A 114 8.53 32.61 -36.65
CA ASN A 114 9.71 31.80 -36.95
C ASN A 114 9.93 30.73 -35.87
N LEU A 115 9.84 29.45 -36.26
CA LEU A 115 9.98 28.32 -35.35
C LEU A 115 11.30 28.35 -34.55
N ASN A 116 12.43 28.63 -35.19
CA ASN A 116 13.74 28.64 -34.51
C ASN A 116 13.85 29.78 -33.50
N TYR A 117 13.45 30.99 -33.89
CA TYR A 117 13.48 32.13 -32.99
C TYR A 117 12.51 31.95 -31.83
N LEU A 118 11.35 31.36 -32.06
CA LEU A 118 10.40 31.07 -30.99
C LEU A 118 11.03 30.12 -29.97
N VAL A 119 11.56 28.97 -30.40
CA VAL A 119 12.21 28.00 -29.48
C VAL A 119 13.36 28.63 -28.70
N GLU A 120 14.22 29.41 -29.34
CA GLU A 120 15.34 30.09 -28.68
C GLU A 120 14.89 31.18 -27.71
N SER A 121 13.77 31.86 -27.99
CA SER A 121 13.22 32.89 -27.12
C SER A 121 12.55 32.34 -25.86
N LEU A 122 12.26 31.03 -25.79
CA LEU A 122 11.61 30.42 -24.64
C LEU A 122 12.55 30.36 -23.43
N GLN A 123 12.30 31.28 -22.49
CA GLN A 123 12.90 31.25 -21.16
C GLN A 123 12.07 30.37 -20.23
N ILE A 124 12.66 29.29 -19.72
CA ILE A 124 12.01 28.38 -18.78
C ILE A 124 12.24 28.90 -17.37
N LYS A 125 11.39 29.85 -16.94
CA LYS A 125 11.31 30.31 -15.54
C LYS A 125 10.10 29.73 -14.81
N ASN A 126 9.04 29.42 -15.56
CA ASN A 126 7.83 28.80 -15.04
C ASN A 126 7.50 27.58 -15.93
N PRO A 127 7.78 26.35 -15.47
CA PRO A 127 7.71 25.15 -16.29
C PRO A 127 6.28 24.84 -16.75
N SER A 128 5.29 25.15 -15.91
CA SER A 128 3.89 24.74 -16.10
C SER A 128 3.34 25.04 -17.50
N ARG A 129 3.41 26.27 -17.98
CA ARG A 129 2.87 26.62 -19.32
C ARG A 129 3.88 26.42 -20.44
N LYS A 130 5.16 26.65 -20.14
CA LYS A 130 6.25 26.59 -21.13
C LYS A 130 6.50 25.18 -21.64
N VAL A 131 6.22 24.15 -20.83
CA VAL A 131 6.30 22.75 -21.28
C VAL A 131 5.30 22.44 -22.39
N LEU A 132 4.07 22.97 -22.32
CA LEU A 132 3.06 22.77 -23.35
C LEU A 132 3.46 23.44 -24.68
N VAL A 133 3.95 24.68 -24.60
CA VAL A 133 4.47 25.40 -25.77
C VAL A 133 5.64 24.63 -26.39
N SER A 134 6.58 24.17 -25.57
CA SER A 134 7.75 23.40 -26.04
C SER A 134 7.34 22.08 -26.70
N PHE A 135 6.33 21.40 -26.14
CA PHE A 135 5.77 20.18 -26.71
C PHE A 135 5.11 20.39 -28.06
N ASP A 136 4.28 21.43 -28.22
CA ASP A 136 3.65 21.74 -29.51
C ASP A 136 4.68 22.12 -30.59
N LEU A 137 5.74 22.85 -30.20
CA LEU A 137 6.85 23.16 -31.10
C LEU A 137 7.65 21.91 -31.49
N ALA A 138 7.90 21.00 -30.55
CA ALA A 138 8.55 19.72 -30.82
C ALA A 138 7.72 18.88 -31.80
N ARG A 139 6.41 18.77 -31.59
CA ARG A 139 5.48 18.05 -32.49
C ARG A 139 5.47 18.68 -33.89
N TYR A 140 5.40 20.00 -33.98
CA TYR A 140 5.45 20.70 -35.27
C TYR A 140 6.80 20.48 -35.99
N ALA A 141 7.92 20.63 -35.28
CA ALA A 141 9.25 20.41 -35.84
C ALA A 141 9.43 18.97 -36.34
N SER A 142 8.93 18.00 -35.56
CA SER A 142 8.95 16.57 -35.88
C SER A 142 8.16 16.25 -37.16
N ARG A 143 6.92 16.75 -37.26
CA ARG A 143 6.08 16.62 -38.47
C ARG A 143 6.72 17.21 -39.73
N LYS A 144 7.48 18.29 -39.59
CA LYS A 144 8.15 18.96 -40.72
C LYS A 144 9.56 18.45 -41.00
N GLY A 145 10.08 17.52 -40.20
CA GLY A 145 11.43 17.00 -40.35
C GLY A 145 12.55 17.96 -39.91
N TYR A 146 12.23 19.01 -39.15
CA TYR A 146 13.21 19.98 -38.64
C TYR A 146 13.96 19.45 -37.41
N GLN A 147 14.96 18.60 -37.64
CA GLN A 147 15.68 17.86 -36.60
C GLN A 147 16.30 18.78 -35.53
N ASP A 148 17.08 19.79 -35.94
CA ASP A 148 17.76 20.68 -34.99
C ASP A 148 16.76 21.42 -34.08
N THR A 149 15.65 21.86 -34.66
CA THR A 149 14.61 22.57 -33.90
C THR A 149 13.85 21.63 -32.98
N TYR A 150 13.61 20.40 -33.41
CA TYR A 150 13.04 19.36 -32.58
C TYR A 150 13.93 19.11 -31.34
N ILE A 151 15.23 18.91 -31.53
CA ILE A 151 16.19 18.71 -30.44
C ILE A 151 16.19 19.91 -29.47
N LYS A 152 16.21 21.14 -30.00
CA LYS A 152 16.13 22.36 -29.15
C LYS A 152 14.82 22.43 -28.36
N ALA A 153 13.69 22.10 -28.97
CA ALA A 153 12.39 22.08 -28.28
C ALA A 153 12.33 20.97 -27.23
N MET A 154 12.90 19.80 -27.51
CA MET A 154 13.06 18.70 -26.55
C MET A 154 13.91 19.10 -25.35
N ALA A 155 15.03 19.80 -25.58
CA ALA A 155 15.85 20.34 -24.51
C ALA A 155 15.06 21.30 -23.59
N LYS A 156 14.08 22.05 -24.13
CA LYS A 156 13.18 22.88 -23.32
C LYS A 156 12.19 22.07 -22.47
N ILE A 157 11.70 20.95 -22.98
CA ILE A 157 10.88 20.02 -22.20
C ILE A 157 11.72 19.42 -21.07
N ALA A 158 12.95 18.98 -21.37
CA ALA A 158 13.88 18.47 -20.38
C ALA A 158 14.19 19.51 -19.30
N GLU A 159 14.46 20.76 -19.69
CA GLU A 159 14.69 21.88 -18.77
C GLU A 159 13.51 22.08 -17.80
N CYS A 160 12.26 21.96 -18.28
CA CYS A 160 11.07 22.02 -17.40
C CYS A 160 11.05 20.89 -16.36
N ILE A 161 11.33 19.65 -16.77
CA ILE A 161 11.35 18.48 -15.89
C ILE A 161 12.44 18.64 -14.83
N MET A 162 13.66 19.02 -15.25
CA MET A 162 14.80 19.23 -14.36
C MET A 162 14.55 20.38 -13.36
N LEU A 163 13.84 21.44 -13.76
CA LEU A 163 13.51 22.54 -12.85
C LEU A 163 12.53 22.11 -11.76
N GLU A 164 11.49 21.34 -12.08
CA GLU A 164 10.56 20.82 -11.06
C GLU A 164 11.27 19.84 -10.10
N GLN A 165 12.16 19.03 -10.64
CA GLN A 165 13.06 18.17 -9.87
C GLN A 165 13.97 18.97 -8.92
N ARG A 166 14.63 20.04 -9.38
CA ARG A 166 15.52 20.89 -8.56
C ARG A 166 14.79 21.74 -7.51
N ASN A 167 13.55 22.11 -7.80
CA ASN A 167 12.71 22.88 -6.87
C ASN A 167 12.11 22.00 -5.76
N THR A 168 12.21 20.67 -5.88
CA THR A 168 11.75 19.73 -4.86
C THR A 168 12.83 19.59 -3.77
N GLU A 169 12.41 19.63 -2.50
CA GLU A 169 13.31 19.45 -1.35
C GLU A 169 14.09 18.12 -1.42
N GLU A 170 15.36 18.13 -1.04
CA GLU A 170 16.18 16.91 -0.99
C GLU A 170 15.49 15.82 -0.14
N GLY A 171 15.50 14.59 -0.62
CA GLY A 171 14.87 13.46 0.07
C GLY A 171 13.35 13.37 -0.08
N ARG A 172 12.70 14.32 -0.78
CA ARG A 172 11.27 14.25 -1.09
C ARG A 172 10.97 13.68 -2.47
N GLU A 173 9.74 13.24 -2.63
CA GLU A 173 9.21 12.78 -3.91
C GLU A 173 8.91 13.96 -4.84
N VAL A 174 9.35 13.85 -6.08
CA VAL A 174 9.04 14.79 -7.15
C VAL A 174 7.62 14.54 -7.62
N ILE A 175 6.77 15.53 -7.45
CA ILE A 175 5.41 15.55 -7.97
C ILE A 175 5.39 16.53 -9.15
N TYR A 176 5.38 15.99 -10.36
CA TYR A 176 5.34 16.82 -11.56
C TYR A 176 4.02 17.58 -11.66
N SER A 177 4.10 18.82 -12.15
CA SER A 177 2.91 19.63 -12.40
C SER A 177 2.00 18.98 -13.43
N GLU A 178 0.70 19.32 -13.38
CA GLU A 178 -0.31 18.73 -14.26
C GLU A 178 0.04 18.84 -15.75
N ASN A 179 0.64 19.96 -16.15
CA ASN A 179 1.04 20.18 -17.54
C ASN A 179 2.25 19.34 -17.94
N VAL A 180 3.25 19.17 -17.07
CA VAL A 180 4.40 18.27 -17.33
C VAL A 180 3.89 16.83 -17.42
N ARG A 181 3.04 16.41 -16.48
CA ARG A 181 2.40 15.09 -16.50
C ARG A 181 1.61 14.86 -17.78
N ARG A 182 0.82 15.85 -18.23
CA ARG A 182 0.07 15.77 -19.49
C ARG A 182 0.99 15.57 -20.69
N VAL A 183 2.07 16.35 -20.79
CA VAL A 183 3.06 16.19 -21.88
C VAL A 183 3.69 14.80 -21.85
N LEU A 184 4.10 14.31 -20.69
CA LEU A 184 4.67 12.96 -20.55
C LEU A 184 3.64 11.87 -20.91
N VAL A 185 2.36 12.02 -20.58
CA VAL A 185 1.30 11.08 -20.99
C VAL A 185 1.14 11.08 -22.52
N GLU A 186 1.08 12.26 -23.15
CA GLU A 186 0.97 12.35 -24.61
C GLU A 186 2.18 11.73 -25.30
N ILE A 187 3.40 11.99 -24.81
CA ILE A 187 4.61 11.30 -25.26
C ILE A 187 4.47 9.79 -25.09
N GLY A 188 4.01 9.34 -23.91
CA GLY A 188 3.81 7.92 -23.62
C GLY A 188 2.86 7.22 -24.59
N LYS A 189 1.82 7.92 -25.06
CA LYS A 189 0.87 7.38 -26.07
C LYS A 189 1.51 7.17 -27.44
N THR A 190 2.59 7.88 -27.76
CA THR A 190 3.31 7.76 -29.05
C THR A 190 4.32 6.63 -29.08
N ILE A 191 4.72 6.11 -27.91
CA ILE A 191 5.75 5.07 -27.82
C ILE A 191 5.30 3.82 -28.60
N GLY A 192 6.16 3.35 -29.51
CA GLY A 192 5.89 2.22 -30.39
C GLY A 192 4.83 2.46 -31.47
N ASP A 193 4.32 3.68 -31.65
CA ASP A 193 3.45 4.02 -32.77
C ASP A 193 4.26 4.43 -34.00
N PHE A 194 4.75 3.43 -34.75
CA PHE A 194 5.60 3.64 -35.93
C PHE A 194 4.88 4.22 -37.15
N LYS A 195 3.55 4.33 -37.11
CA LYS A 195 2.73 4.80 -38.24
C LYS A 195 2.28 6.25 -38.09
N SER A 196 2.55 6.87 -36.94
CA SER A 196 2.14 8.25 -36.69
C SER A 196 2.98 9.23 -37.51
N GLU A 197 2.38 9.83 -38.53
CA GLU A 197 2.95 10.98 -39.25
C GLU A 197 3.11 12.21 -38.33
N GLU A 198 2.54 12.18 -37.13
CA GLU A 198 2.63 13.28 -36.17
C GLU A 198 3.95 13.35 -35.41
N TYR A 199 4.74 12.27 -35.40
CA TYR A 199 5.96 12.15 -34.58
C TYR A 199 7.07 11.44 -35.37
N GLY A 200 7.70 12.17 -36.30
CA GLY A 200 8.84 11.67 -37.09
C GLY A 200 10.11 11.35 -36.28
N TYR A 201 10.22 11.85 -35.05
CA TYR A 201 11.32 11.58 -34.12
C TYR A 201 10.82 10.99 -32.80
N LYS A 202 11.62 10.08 -32.21
CA LYS A 202 11.31 9.41 -30.95
C LYS A 202 11.70 10.27 -29.74
N PHE A 203 10.89 10.25 -28.69
CA PHE A 203 11.12 10.95 -27.42
C PHE A 203 12.02 10.16 -26.46
N ASP A 204 12.96 9.37 -26.99
CA ASP A 204 13.77 8.43 -26.20
C ASP A 204 14.66 9.16 -25.18
N GLU A 205 15.10 10.38 -25.50
CA GLU A 205 15.99 11.24 -24.72
C GLU A 205 15.36 11.86 -23.45
N LEU A 206 14.20 11.40 -22.99
CA LEU A 206 13.59 11.91 -21.74
C LEU A 206 13.83 11.00 -20.53
N ILE A 207 14.23 9.75 -20.76
CA ILE A 207 14.43 8.78 -19.67
C ILE A 207 15.58 9.19 -18.76
N ASP A 208 16.68 9.67 -19.32
CA ASP A 208 17.84 10.16 -18.58
C ASP A 208 17.51 11.41 -17.75
N VAL A 209 16.63 12.26 -18.27
CA VAL A 209 16.11 13.43 -17.56
C VAL A 209 15.21 13.02 -16.39
N ILE A 210 14.34 12.02 -16.58
CA ILE A 210 13.49 11.52 -15.49
C ILE A 210 14.33 10.83 -14.42
N TYR A 211 15.32 10.04 -14.83
CA TYR A 211 16.27 9.36 -13.95
C TYR A 211 17.57 10.16 -13.76
N ASP A 212 17.43 11.44 -13.42
CA ASP A 212 18.59 12.32 -13.21
C ASP A 212 19.37 11.89 -11.96
N LYS A 213 20.62 11.48 -12.18
CA LYS A 213 21.56 11.13 -11.11
C LYS A 213 22.02 12.37 -10.35
N SER A 214 22.01 13.56 -10.93
CA SER A 214 22.50 14.76 -10.24
C SER A 214 21.59 15.15 -9.06
N ASN A 215 20.32 14.76 -9.11
CA ASN A 215 19.33 15.15 -8.11
C ASN A 215 19.27 14.19 -6.91
N LYS A 216 18.89 14.71 -5.74
CA LYS A 216 18.73 13.95 -4.48
C LYS A 216 17.27 13.72 -4.09
N THR A 217 16.38 13.72 -5.07
CA THR A 217 14.94 13.51 -4.90
C THR A 217 14.54 12.13 -5.38
N TYR A 218 13.32 11.72 -5.05
CA TYR A 218 12.77 10.43 -5.47
C TYR A 218 11.62 10.61 -6.45
N LEU A 219 11.30 9.58 -7.23
CA LEU A 219 10.10 9.60 -8.07
C LEU A 219 8.87 9.27 -7.22
N SER A 220 7.79 10.01 -7.44
CA SER A 220 6.48 9.72 -6.84
C SER A 220 5.81 8.49 -7.46
N ASP A 221 4.88 7.88 -6.72
CA ASP A 221 4.05 6.75 -7.21
C ASP A 221 3.32 7.07 -8.53
N SER A 222 2.87 8.32 -8.70
CA SER A 222 2.22 8.77 -9.94
C SER A 222 3.17 8.74 -11.13
N THR A 223 4.46 9.03 -10.91
CA THR A 223 5.51 8.94 -11.92
C THR A 223 5.81 7.49 -12.27
N TYR A 224 5.87 6.59 -11.28
CA TYR A 224 6.02 5.15 -11.54
C TYR A 224 4.87 4.58 -12.37
N LYS A 225 3.62 4.97 -12.08
CA LYS A 225 2.46 4.57 -12.90
C LYS A 225 2.58 5.04 -14.34
N LEU A 226 3.08 6.26 -14.55
CA LEU A 226 3.31 6.81 -15.88
C LEU A 226 4.41 6.06 -16.64
N LEU A 227 5.54 5.79 -15.97
CA LEU A 227 6.63 4.99 -16.54
C LEU A 227 6.18 3.57 -16.87
N TRP A 228 5.37 2.96 -16.01
CA TRP A 228 4.78 1.65 -16.25
C TRP A 228 3.84 1.65 -17.46
N PHE A 229 3.02 2.69 -17.63
CA PHE A 229 2.21 2.90 -18.84
C PHE A 229 3.07 2.99 -20.10
N MET A 230 4.18 3.73 -20.06
CA MET A 230 5.12 3.85 -21.17
C MET A 230 5.79 2.51 -21.51
N LEU A 231 6.24 1.76 -20.50
CA LEU A 231 6.82 0.42 -20.64
C LEU A 231 5.82 -0.55 -21.27
N ASN A 232 4.55 -0.51 -20.85
CA ASN A 232 3.50 -1.32 -21.45
C ASN A 232 3.32 -1.02 -22.94
N ASN A 233 3.24 0.26 -23.32
CA ASN A 233 3.11 0.63 -24.73
C ASN A 233 4.34 0.16 -25.54
N ALA A 234 5.55 0.34 -25.01
CA ALA A 234 6.78 -0.13 -25.66
C ALA A 234 6.80 -1.66 -25.84
N ALA A 235 6.39 -2.40 -24.80
CA ALA A 235 6.36 -3.86 -24.76
C ALA A 235 5.26 -4.46 -25.65
N MET A 236 4.09 -3.83 -25.71
CA MET A 236 2.98 -4.31 -26.54
C MET A 236 3.19 -4.00 -28.03
N ARG A 237 3.76 -2.84 -28.36
CA ARG A 237 3.82 -2.34 -29.75
C ARG A 237 5.11 -2.64 -30.50
N GLY A 238 6.09 -3.30 -29.89
CA GLY A 238 7.32 -3.67 -30.62
C GLY A 238 8.50 -2.70 -30.47
N ASP A 239 8.49 -1.70 -29.57
CA ASP A 239 9.59 -0.73 -29.48
C ASP A 239 10.79 -1.23 -28.64
N ASN A 240 11.66 -2.02 -29.27
CA ASN A 240 12.89 -2.52 -28.65
C ASN A 240 13.85 -1.38 -28.26
N GLY A 241 13.91 -0.31 -29.05
CA GLY A 241 14.85 0.80 -28.83
C GLY A 241 14.55 1.53 -27.52
N TRP A 242 13.27 1.81 -27.29
CA TRP A 242 12.82 2.49 -26.08
C TRP A 242 13.12 1.67 -24.82
N ILE A 243 12.84 0.36 -24.83
CA ILE A 243 13.12 -0.54 -23.68
C ILE A 243 14.62 -0.62 -23.38
N LYS A 244 15.47 -0.72 -24.41
CA LYS A 244 16.94 -0.75 -24.23
C LYS A 244 17.46 0.57 -23.65
N ASN A 245 16.93 1.69 -24.12
CA ASN A 245 17.30 3.00 -23.58
C ASN A 245 16.83 3.17 -22.12
N TYR A 246 15.59 2.77 -21.82
CA TYR A 246 15.08 2.69 -20.45
C TYR A 246 16.01 1.90 -19.53
N TRP A 247 16.37 0.68 -19.94
CA TRP A 247 17.22 -0.21 -19.15
C TRP A 247 18.62 0.37 -18.91
N THR A 248 19.17 1.05 -19.92
CA THR A 248 20.48 1.72 -19.83
C THR A 248 20.50 2.75 -18.72
N TRP A 249 19.54 3.67 -18.72
CA TRP A 249 19.50 4.76 -17.75
C TRP A 249 19.11 4.31 -16.34
N THR A 250 18.16 3.38 -16.23
CA THR A 250 17.76 2.82 -14.93
C THR A 250 18.89 2.04 -14.25
N THR A 251 19.67 1.27 -15.00
CA THR A 251 20.85 0.55 -14.46
C THR A 251 21.86 1.54 -13.88
N GLN A 252 22.11 2.64 -14.58
CA GLN A 252 23.02 3.69 -14.11
C GLN A 252 22.46 4.46 -12.91
N TYR A 253 21.16 4.76 -12.92
CA TYR A 253 20.47 5.44 -11.83
C TYR A 253 20.48 4.58 -10.56
N TYR A 254 20.18 3.29 -10.68
CA TYR A 254 20.19 2.34 -9.57
C TYR A 254 21.54 2.30 -8.86
N SER A 255 22.61 2.17 -9.64
CA SER A 255 23.99 2.12 -9.13
C SER A 255 24.35 3.38 -8.33
N TYR A 256 23.73 4.52 -8.64
CA TYR A 256 23.92 5.77 -7.92
C TYR A 256 23.05 5.87 -6.66
N ILE A 257 21.76 5.57 -6.75
CA ILE A 257 20.86 5.63 -5.58
C ILE A 257 21.22 4.58 -4.53
N SER A 258 21.71 3.40 -4.94
CA SER A 258 22.11 2.33 -4.02
C SER A 258 23.30 2.72 -3.14
N MET A 259 24.08 3.73 -3.55
CA MET A 259 25.17 4.29 -2.75
C MET A 259 24.70 5.33 -1.71
N ARG A 260 23.45 5.82 -1.80
CA ARG A 260 22.97 6.98 -1.05
C ARG A 260 21.69 6.77 -0.25
N ALA A 261 20.79 5.91 -0.71
CA ALA A 261 19.40 5.87 -0.28
C ALA A 261 19.13 4.93 0.90
N GLN A 262 18.02 5.19 1.59
CA GLN A 262 17.39 4.30 2.58
C GLN A 262 16.85 3.03 1.90
N ASN A 263 16.82 1.90 2.64
CA ASN A 263 16.58 0.57 2.08
C ASN A 263 15.29 0.42 1.25
N LYS A 264 14.18 1.08 1.64
CA LYS A 264 12.85 0.80 1.07
C LYS A 264 12.65 1.26 -0.39
N GLN A 265 13.07 2.48 -0.73
CA GLN A 265 12.88 3.01 -2.09
C GLN A 265 13.75 2.28 -3.13
N THR A 266 14.96 1.88 -2.72
CA THR A 266 15.85 1.05 -3.54
C THR A 266 15.21 -0.31 -3.83
N GLU A 267 14.54 -0.90 -2.85
CA GLU A 267 13.83 -2.17 -2.98
C GLU A 267 12.60 -2.06 -3.90
N ASP A 268 11.78 -1.02 -3.76
CA ASP A 268 10.62 -0.79 -4.64
C ASP A 268 11.05 -0.54 -6.09
N PHE A 269 12.12 0.22 -6.30
CA PHE A 269 12.72 0.41 -7.63
C PHE A 269 13.26 -0.90 -8.22
N TYR A 270 13.94 -1.71 -7.40
CA TYR A 270 14.43 -3.01 -7.82
C TYR A 270 13.27 -3.93 -8.26
N LYS A 271 12.21 -4.05 -7.44
CA LYS A 271 11.00 -4.83 -7.77
C LYS A 271 10.33 -4.33 -9.06
N PHE A 272 10.24 -3.02 -9.25
CA PHE A 272 9.70 -2.41 -10.47
C PHE A 272 10.46 -2.89 -11.73
N ASN A 273 11.78 -2.95 -11.67
CA ASN A 273 12.61 -3.40 -12.79
C ASN A 273 12.61 -4.92 -12.98
N VAL A 274 12.42 -5.72 -11.92
CA VAL A 274 12.17 -7.17 -12.06
C VAL A 274 10.81 -7.41 -12.73
N MET A 275 9.78 -6.64 -12.37
CA MET A 275 8.46 -6.71 -12.99
C MET A 275 8.46 -6.32 -14.47
N LEU A 276 9.38 -5.45 -14.92
CA LEU A 276 9.60 -5.24 -16.35
C LEU A 276 9.93 -6.55 -17.07
N GLY A 277 10.72 -7.43 -16.45
CA GLY A 277 10.98 -8.77 -16.99
C GLY A 277 9.69 -9.59 -17.19
N ALA A 278 8.78 -9.55 -16.21
CA ALA A 278 7.46 -10.18 -16.31
C ALA A 278 6.65 -9.63 -17.50
N LEU A 279 6.61 -8.30 -17.64
CA LEU A 279 5.94 -7.61 -18.75
C LEU A 279 6.51 -8.04 -20.12
N LEU A 280 7.83 -8.21 -20.22
CA LEU A 280 8.49 -8.63 -21.46
C LEU A 280 8.28 -10.12 -21.76
N VAL A 281 8.20 -10.97 -20.73
CA VAL A 281 7.84 -12.39 -20.88
C VAL A 281 6.43 -12.52 -21.46
N PHE A 282 5.45 -11.83 -20.86
CA PHE A 282 4.06 -11.86 -21.33
C PHE A 282 3.94 -11.43 -22.80
N ASN A 283 4.61 -10.34 -23.17
CA ASN A 283 4.62 -9.82 -24.55
C ASN A 283 5.59 -10.56 -25.49
N LYS A 284 6.24 -11.66 -25.05
CA LYS A 284 7.19 -12.47 -25.83
C LYS A 284 8.32 -11.65 -26.46
N ARG A 285 8.83 -10.64 -25.75
CA ARG A 285 9.86 -9.71 -26.23
C ARG A 285 11.26 -10.26 -26.00
N TYR A 286 11.59 -11.36 -26.67
CA TYR A 286 12.82 -12.12 -26.46
C TYR A 286 14.11 -11.32 -26.68
N GLU A 287 14.15 -10.40 -27.65
CA GLU A 287 15.30 -9.53 -27.87
C GLU A 287 15.55 -8.57 -26.69
N CYS A 288 14.46 -8.00 -26.14
CA CYS A 288 14.54 -7.15 -24.95
C CYS A 288 14.93 -7.96 -23.71
N LEU A 289 14.34 -9.15 -23.54
CA LEU A 289 14.71 -10.07 -22.45
C LEU A 289 16.20 -10.41 -22.49
N TYR A 290 16.71 -10.77 -23.66
CA TYR A 290 18.14 -10.99 -23.85
C TYR A 290 18.95 -9.75 -23.44
N HIS A 291 18.59 -8.57 -23.95
CA HIS A 291 19.28 -7.34 -23.62
C HIS A 291 19.32 -7.06 -22.11
N ILE A 292 18.19 -7.07 -21.41
CA ILE A 292 18.16 -6.76 -19.97
C ILE A 292 18.97 -7.76 -19.14
N MET A 293 18.99 -9.03 -19.58
CA MET A 293 19.75 -10.09 -18.94
C MET A 293 21.25 -9.98 -19.21
N THR A 294 21.70 -9.47 -20.35
CA THR A 294 23.14 -9.45 -20.70
C THR A 294 23.78 -8.07 -20.60
N PHE A 295 22.99 -7.02 -20.44
CA PHE A 295 23.47 -5.64 -20.41
C PHE A 295 24.33 -5.37 -19.17
N THR A 296 25.54 -4.85 -19.41
CA THR A 296 26.44 -4.41 -18.36
C THR A 296 27.30 -3.25 -18.84
N GLN A 297 27.75 -2.40 -17.91
CA GLN A 297 28.59 -1.23 -18.19
C GLN A 297 29.85 -1.20 -17.32
N SER A 298 30.15 -2.30 -16.64
CA SER A 298 31.32 -2.42 -15.76
C SER A 298 32.22 -3.58 -16.16
N GLN A 299 33.48 -3.49 -15.77
CA GLN A 299 34.43 -4.60 -15.80
C GLN A 299 34.96 -4.83 -14.37
N PRO A 300 34.72 -6.00 -13.74
CA PRO A 300 33.92 -7.13 -14.24
C PRO A 300 32.44 -6.76 -14.43
N ALA A 301 31.73 -7.55 -15.24
CA ALA A 301 30.31 -7.36 -15.51
C ALA A 301 29.49 -7.39 -14.21
N LYS A 302 28.57 -6.44 -14.05
CA LYS A 302 27.60 -6.39 -12.95
C LYS A 302 26.19 -6.21 -13.48
N PHE A 303 25.23 -6.81 -12.79
CA PHE A 303 23.82 -6.84 -13.16
C PHE A 303 22.92 -6.42 -12.00
N PRO A 304 22.95 -5.13 -11.61
CA PRO A 304 22.43 -4.72 -10.30
C PRO A 304 20.89 -4.68 -10.21
N LEU A 305 20.18 -4.74 -11.35
CA LEU A 305 18.72 -4.68 -11.44
C LEU A 305 18.04 -6.05 -11.64
N ILE A 306 18.79 -7.14 -11.60
CA ILE A 306 18.23 -8.49 -11.71
C ILE A 306 18.76 -9.38 -10.58
N PRO A 307 17.96 -10.36 -10.11
CA PRO A 307 18.45 -11.33 -9.15
C PRO A 307 19.41 -12.29 -9.85
N ASP A 308 20.68 -12.22 -9.46
CA ASP A 308 21.82 -12.89 -10.08
C ASP A 308 22.29 -14.15 -9.34
N THR A 309 21.66 -14.48 -8.21
CA THR A 309 21.89 -15.71 -7.45
C THR A 309 20.59 -16.42 -7.15
N LEU A 310 20.64 -17.74 -6.94
CA LEU A 310 19.48 -18.55 -6.59
C LEU A 310 18.79 -18.00 -5.32
N GLY A 311 19.58 -17.60 -4.32
CA GLY A 311 19.06 -16.96 -3.10
C GLY A 311 18.30 -15.66 -3.35
N LYS A 312 18.81 -14.78 -4.22
CA LYS A 312 18.12 -13.53 -4.59
C LYS A 312 16.86 -13.81 -5.42
N ILE A 313 16.87 -14.81 -6.30
CA ILE A 313 15.69 -15.22 -7.07
C ILE A 313 14.58 -15.70 -6.12
N LEU A 314 14.92 -16.59 -5.17
CA LEU A 314 13.95 -17.08 -4.19
C LEU A 314 13.42 -15.97 -3.27
N SER A 315 14.29 -15.07 -2.82
CA SER A 315 13.89 -13.90 -2.04
C SER A 315 12.90 -13.03 -2.81
N CYS A 316 13.19 -12.74 -4.09
CA CYS A 316 12.33 -11.93 -4.94
C CYS A 316 10.97 -12.61 -5.21
N ALA A 317 10.97 -13.92 -5.47
CA ALA A 317 9.72 -14.69 -5.59
C ALA A 317 8.89 -14.65 -4.30
N GLY A 318 9.54 -14.79 -3.14
CA GLY A 318 8.88 -14.69 -1.84
C GLY A 318 8.26 -13.32 -1.57
N GLN A 319 8.94 -12.24 -1.98
CA GLN A 319 8.40 -10.89 -1.91
C GLN A 319 7.15 -10.74 -2.78
N PHE A 320 7.17 -11.25 -4.01
CA PHE A 320 6.00 -11.22 -4.89
C PHE A 320 4.82 -12.04 -4.36
N GLU A 321 5.08 -13.23 -3.80
CA GLU A 321 4.03 -14.01 -3.11
C GLU A 321 3.43 -13.26 -1.93
N SER A 322 4.24 -12.54 -1.14
CA SER A 322 3.71 -11.73 -0.03
C SER A 322 2.82 -10.56 -0.48
N MET A 323 2.94 -10.11 -1.74
CA MET A 323 2.03 -9.08 -2.27
C MET A 323 0.62 -9.63 -2.51
N LEU A 324 0.44 -10.94 -2.64
CA LEU A 324 -0.87 -11.59 -2.78
C LEU A 324 -1.65 -11.62 -1.45
N ASP A 325 -0.99 -11.35 -0.33
CA ASP A 325 -1.64 -11.29 0.99
C ASP A 325 -2.62 -10.09 1.08
N LYS A 326 -2.51 -9.11 0.17
CA LYS A 326 -3.42 -7.96 0.06
C LYS A 326 -4.14 -7.93 -1.28
N PRO A 327 -5.48 -7.92 -1.30
CA PRO A 327 -6.25 -7.87 -2.54
C PRO A 327 -5.91 -6.64 -3.40
N LEU A 328 -5.70 -6.85 -4.71
CA LEU A 328 -5.46 -5.84 -5.74
C LEU A 328 -4.16 -5.05 -5.59
N GLU A 329 -3.24 -5.46 -4.70
CA GLU A 329 -1.97 -4.76 -4.51
C GLU A 329 -1.08 -4.87 -5.75
N VAL A 330 -1.02 -6.05 -6.38
CA VAL A 330 -0.19 -6.29 -7.56
C VAL A 330 -0.79 -5.60 -8.78
N TYR A 331 -2.08 -5.83 -9.05
CA TYR A 331 -2.80 -5.26 -10.19
C TYR A 331 -2.76 -3.74 -10.18
N GLY A 332 -2.90 -3.09 -9.02
CA GLY A 332 -2.87 -1.63 -8.93
C GLY A 332 -1.52 -0.98 -9.24
N LYS A 333 -0.42 -1.75 -9.22
CA LYS A 333 0.96 -1.27 -9.44
C LYS A 333 1.54 -1.76 -10.78
N TYR A 334 1.27 -3.01 -11.15
CA TYR A 334 1.95 -3.70 -12.24
C TYR A 334 0.99 -4.25 -13.30
N THR A 335 -0.10 -3.55 -13.58
CA THR A 335 -1.06 -3.97 -14.63
C THR A 335 -0.35 -4.23 -15.96
N ILE A 336 -0.56 -5.40 -16.56
CA ILE A 336 -0.02 -5.72 -17.88
C ILE A 336 -1.14 -5.53 -18.91
N GLN A 337 -0.94 -4.66 -19.90
CA GLN A 337 -1.90 -4.45 -20.97
C GLN A 337 -2.10 -5.74 -21.76
N GLY A 338 -3.37 -6.14 -21.97
CA GLY A 338 -3.73 -7.39 -22.63
C GLY A 338 -3.84 -8.62 -21.72
N LEU A 339 -3.50 -8.49 -20.43
CA LEU A 339 -3.69 -9.52 -19.42
C LEU A 339 -4.96 -9.19 -18.59
N ASP A 340 -6.07 -9.86 -18.87
CA ASP A 340 -7.32 -9.71 -18.13
C ASP A 340 -7.87 -11.07 -17.66
N HIS A 341 -7.81 -11.28 -16.36
CA HIS A 341 -8.29 -12.44 -15.63
C HIS A 341 -9.29 -12.05 -14.51
N GLY A 342 -9.83 -10.83 -14.56
CA GLY A 342 -10.78 -10.32 -13.57
C GLY A 342 -10.26 -10.42 -12.13
N ILE A 343 -10.92 -11.25 -11.31
CA ILE A 343 -10.58 -11.45 -9.88
C ILE A 343 -9.18 -12.07 -9.71
N ASN A 344 -8.68 -12.81 -10.70
CA ASN A 344 -7.38 -13.49 -10.65
C ASN A 344 -6.23 -12.67 -11.25
N ASN A 345 -6.41 -11.36 -11.46
CA ASN A 345 -5.40 -10.51 -12.07
C ASN A 345 -4.06 -10.50 -11.31
N ASP A 346 -4.10 -10.47 -9.97
CA ASP A 346 -2.89 -10.47 -9.15
C ASP A 346 -2.07 -11.76 -9.36
N ASP A 347 -2.70 -12.94 -9.27
CA ASP A 347 -2.02 -14.23 -9.48
C ASP A 347 -1.54 -14.41 -10.93
N ALA A 348 -2.29 -13.89 -11.91
CA ALA A 348 -1.88 -13.92 -13.30
C ALA A 348 -0.60 -13.08 -13.53
N ILE A 349 -0.54 -11.86 -12.98
CA ILE A 349 0.65 -11.00 -13.07
C ILE A 349 1.85 -11.65 -12.34
N ILE A 350 1.62 -12.19 -11.15
CA ILE A 350 2.67 -12.89 -10.40
C ILE A 350 3.15 -14.13 -11.17
N SER A 351 2.28 -14.86 -11.85
CA SER A 351 2.67 -15.98 -12.72
C SER A 351 3.66 -15.56 -13.81
N GLU A 352 3.48 -14.39 -14.43
CA GLU A 352 4.44 -13.86 -15.41
C GLU A 352 5.78 -13.46 -14.76
N ALA A 353 5.76 -12.96 -13.53
CA ALA A 353 6.97 -12.70 -12.75
C ALA A 353 7.73 -14.00 -12.45
N TYR A 354 7.02 -15.07 -12.08
CA TYR A 354 7.62 -16.39 -11.89
C TYR A 354 8.25 -16.95 -13.16
N LYS A 355 7.61 -16.79 -14.31
CA LYS A 355 8.21 -17.19 -15.59
C LYS A 355 9.49 -16.40 -15.88
N TYR A 356 9.53 -15.10 -15.58
CA TYR A 356 10.77 -14.33 -15.70
C TYR A 356 11.86 -14.79 -14.73
N LEU A 357 11.52 -15.01 -13.46
CA LEU A 357 12.45 -15.51 -12.45
C LEU A 357 12.99 -16.91 -12.80
N ALA A 358 12.15 -17.78 -13.37
CA ALA A 358 12.55 -19.08 -13.90
C ALA A 358 13.56 -18.96 -15.06
N LEU A 359 13.36 -18.00 -15.96
CA LEU A 359 14.33 -17.69 -17.01
C LEU A 359 15.67 -17.20 -16.43
N LEU A 360 15.64 -16.44 -15.32
CA LEU A 360 16.86 -16.02 -14.62
C LEU A 360 17.60 -17.19 -13.95
N ILE A 361 16.91 -18.25 -13.51
CA ILE A 361 17.56 -19.49 -13.02
C ILE A 361 18.41 -20.10 -14.14
N ILE A 362 17.88 -20.15 -15.36
CA ILE A 362 18.61 -20.64 -16.55
C ILE A 362 19.79 -19.71 -16.85
N ARG A 363 19.56 -18.40 -16.81
CA ARG A 363 20.60 -17.38 -17.04
C ARG A 363 21.81 -17.55 -16.11
N ILE A 364 21.62 -17.96 -14.85
CA ILE A 364 22.73 -18.15 -13.90
C ILE A 364 23.82 -19.07 -14.48
N TRP A 365 23.48 -20.08 -15.28
CA TRP A 365 24.44 -20.99 -15.90
C TRP A 365 25.35 -20.31 -16.94
N SER A 366 24.85 -19.27 -17.60
CA SER A 366 25.62 -18.43 -18.52
C SER A 366 26.53 -17.43 -17.79
N TYR A 367 26.25 -17.13 -16.52
CA TYR A 367 26.98 -16.15 -15.70
C TYR A 367 27.41 -16.75 -14.36
N LYS A 368 27.87 -18.02 -14.37
CA LYS A 368 28.33 -18.78 -13.20
C LYS A 368 29.77 -18.40 -12.81
N ASP A 369 30.07 -17.12 -12.73
CA ASP A 369 31.38 -16.62 -12.27
C ASP A 369 31.20 -15.86 -10.94
N TYR A 370 32.01 -16.24 -9.96
CA TYR A 370 32.10 -15.56 -8.67
C TYR A 370 32.33 -14.05 -8.82
N ASN A 371 33.08 -13.63 -9.86
CA ASN A 371 33.40 -12.22 -10.09
C ASN A 371 32.18 -11.35 -10.41
N TYR A 372 31.05 -11.94 -10.81
CA TYR A 372 29.82 -11.20 -11.11
C TYR A 372 28.98 -10.93 -9.86
N THR A 373 28.95 -11.89 -8.93
CA THR A 373 28.02 -11.92 -7.78
C THR A 373 28.72 -11.87 -6.42
N TYR A 374 30.07 -11.89 -6.40
CA TYR A 374 30.93 -12.06 -5.23
C TYR A 374 30.51 -13.22 -4.32
N SER A 375 29.91 -14.25 -4.92
CA SER A 375 29.37 -15.45 -4.28
C SER A 375 29.17 -16.52 -5.35
N ASN A 376 29.10 -17.81 -5.00
CA ASN A 376 28.71 -18.81 -6.00
C ASN A 376 27.20 -18.62 -6.33
N PRO A 377 26.82 -18.28 -7.57
CA PRO A 377 25.43 -17.97 -7.92
C PRO A 377 24.43 -19.10 -7.68
N LEU A 378 24.90 -20.34 -7.74
CA LEU A 378 24.12 -21.56 -7.55
C LEU A 378 24.22 -22.10 -6.11
N THR A 379 24.70 -21.30 -5.16
CA THR A 379 24.71 -21.71 -3.75
C THR A 379 23.28 -21.99 -3.29
N ILE A 380 23.08 -23.18 -2.72
CA ILE A 380 21.81 -23.56 -2.11
C ILE A 380 21.56 -22.63 -0.92
N PRO A 381 20.46 -21.85 -0.94
CA PRO A 381 20.20 -20.92 0.14
C PRO A 381 19.78 -21.66 1.41
N GLN A 382 20.35 -21.26 2.55
CA GLN A 382 20.06 -21.88 3.84
C GLN A 382 18.56 -21.84 4.16
N ALA A 383 18.03 -22.95 4.66
CA ALA A 383 16.68 -23.02 5.21
C ALA A 383 16.53 -22.15 6.47
N ASP A 384 15.31 -21.68 6.75
CA ASP A 384 15.03 -20.93 7.97
C ASP A 384 15.11 -21.88 9.17
N TYR A 385 16.02 -21.59 10.10
CA TYR A 385 16.24 -22.44 11.26
C TYR A 385 15.13 -22.31 12.30
N TYR A 386 14.37 -21.22 12.32
CA TYR A 386 13.44 -20.93 13.41
C TYR A 386 11.98 -21.14 13.02
N ASN A 387 11.63 -21.02 11.74
CA ASN A 387 10.24 -20.97 11.30
C ASN A 387 9.98 -21.94 10.14
N ALA A 388 9.21 -22.98 10.42
CA ALA A 388 8.90 -24.02 9.44
C ALA A 388 7.90 -23.55 8.37
N ASP A 389 7.03 -22.57 8.67
CA ASP A 389 6.07 -22.02 7.71
C ASP A 389 6.78 -21.17 6.64
N ILE A 390 7.88 -20.49 6.99
CA ILE A 390 8.75 -19.82 6.02
C ILE A 390 9.35 -20.83 5.04
N ASN A 391 9.82 -21.97 5.55
CA ASN A 391 10.35 -23.05 4.72
C ASN A 391 9.26 -23.69 3.85
N GLU A 392 8.03 -23.86 4.35
CA GLU A 392 6.90 -24.38 3.56
C GLU A 392 6.52 -23.43 2.42
N LYS A 393 6.44 -22.13 2.69
CA LYS A 393 6.24 -21.11 1.64
C LYS A 393 7.37 -21.17 0.61
N ARG A 394 8.63 -21.36 1.05
CA ARG A 394 9.77 -21.52 0.15
C ARG A 394 9.68 -22.78 -0.71
N ILE A 395 9.23 -23.91 -0.16
CA ILE A 395 9.01 -25.14 -0.91
C ILE A 395 7.96 -24.91 -2.00
N PHE A 396 6.85 -24.25 -1.68
CA PHE A 396 5.83 -23.88 -2.67
C PHE A 396 6.41 -23.02 -3.81
N ILE A 397 7.19 -21.99 -3.47
CA ILE A 397 7.89 -21.12 -4.44
C ILE A 397 8.82 -21.96 -5.34
N LEU A 398 9.60 -22.87 -4.75
CA LEU A 398 10.55 -23.74 -5.46
C LEU A 398 9.84 -24.66 -6.47
N GLU A 399 8.71 -25.26 -6.09
CA GLU A 399 7.92 -26.10 -7.00
C GLU A 399 7.38 -25.29 -8.19
N ARG A 400 6.89 -24.07 -7.95
CA ARG A 400 6.41 -23.18 -9.01
C ARG A 400 7.53 -22.75 -9.96
N LEU A 401 8.69 -22.36 -9.41
CA LEU A 401 9.88 -22.03 -10.21
C LEU A 401 10.39 -23.24 -11.01
N LYS A 402 10.42 -24.43 -10.40
CA LYS A 402 10.83 -25.68 -11.07
C LYS A 402 9.96 -25.96 -12.28
N LYS A 403 8.63 -25.88 -12.13
CA LYS A 403 7.67 -26.03 -13.22
C LYS A 403 7.99 -25.09 -14.39
N TYR A 404 8.04 -23.78 -14.15
CA TYR A 404 8.28 -22.81 -15.24
C TYR A 404 9.68 -22.90 -15.84
N THR A 405 10.68 -23.31 -15.05
CA THR A 405 12.05 -23.45 -15.57
C THR A 405 12.14 -24.63 -16.55
N ILE A 406 11.47 -25.74 -16.23
CA ILE A 406 11.34 -26.88 -17.15
C ILE A 406 10.56 -26.48 -18.40
N GLU A 407 9.44 -25.77 -18.25
CA GLU A 407 8.65 -25.28 -19.40
C GLU A 407 9.48 -24.41 -20.36
N TRP A 408 10.39 -23.56 -19.85
CA TRP A 408 11.31 -22.82 -20.71
C TRP A 408 12.31 -23.74 -21.43
N LEU A 409 12.92 -24.70 -20.74
CA LEU A 409 13.91 -25.62 -21.32
C LEU A 409 13.31 -26.55 -22.38
N ASP A 410 12.04 -26.91 -22.24
CA ASP A 410 11.29 -27.71 -23.23
C ASP A 410 10.81 -26.89 -24.44
N SER A 411 10.86 -25.56 -24.36
CA SER A 411 10.40 -24.66 -25.43
C SER A 411 11.48 -24.34 -26.47
N ASP A 412 11.07 -23.78 -27.60
CA ASP A 412 11.97 -23.28 -28.66
C ASP A 412 12.56 -21.89 -28.34
N VAL A 413 12.29 -21.32 -27.16
CA VAL A 413 12.61 -19.91 -26.85
C VAL A 413 14.10 -19.58 -26.98
N PHE A 414 14.96 -20.55 -26.71
CA PHE A 414 16.41 -20.38 -26.82
C PHE A 414 16.93 -20.31 -28.26
N THR A 415 16.10 -20.54 -29.28
CA THR A 415 16.44 -20.15 -30.65
C THR A 415 16.43 -18.64 -30.84
N TYR A 416 15.69 -17.92 -29.98
CA TYR A 416 15.55 -16.46 -30.03
C TYR A 416 16.40 -15.75 -28.95
N ILE A 417 16.52 -16.34 -27.76
CA ILE A 417 17.35 -15.82 -26.67
C ILE A 417 18.75 -16.47 -26.70
N ARG A 418 19.77 -15.68 -27.04
CA ARG A 418 21.15 -16.14 -27.29
C ARG A 418 21.99 -16.31 -26.02
N LEU A 419 21.53 -17.11 -25.05
CA LEU A 419 22.34 -17.45 -23.87
C LEU A 419 23.42 -18.48 -24.22
N ASN A 420 24.62 -18.32 -23.65
CA ASN A 420 25.79 -19.13 -24.04
C ASN A 420 25.78 -20.54 -23.43
N ASN A 421 25.33 -20.68 -22.18
CA ASN A 421 25.31 -21.96 -21.46
C ASN A 421 23.89 -22.24 -20.97
N ILE A 422 23.19 -23.11 -21.70
CA ILE A 422 21.87 -23.62 -21.32
C ILE A 422 22.08 -24.94 -20.56
N PRO A 423 21.57 -25.09 -19.32
CA PRO A 423 21.74 -26.29 -18.53
C PRO A 423 20.88 -27.45 -19.03
N ALA A 424 21.26 -28.68 -18.69
CA ALA A 424 20.38 -29.83 -18.84
C ALA A 424 19.22 -29.75 -17.84
N ILE A 425 18.06 -30.28 -18.23
CA ILE A 425 16.85 -30.29 -17.38
C ILE A 425 17.12 -30.97 -16.03
N ASP A 426 17.86 -32.07 -16.03
CA ASP A 426 18.16 -32.83 -14.81
C ASP A 426 19.04 -32.06 -13.83
N ASP A 427 19.97 -31.23 -14.33
CA ASP A 427 20.81 -30.39 -13.47
C ASP A 427 19.98 -29.32 -12.74
N VAL A 428 19.02 -28.72 -13.44
CA VAL A 428 18.12 -27.71 -12.87
C VAL A 428 17.11 -28.33 -11.90
N LYS A 429 16.55 -29.50 -12.25
CA LYS A 429 15.69 -30.25 -11.33
C LYS A 429 16.42 -30.55 -10.03
N LYS A 430 17.63 -31.11 -10.15
CA LYS A 430 18.47 -31.47 -9.01
C LYS A 430 18.69 -30.28 -8.08
N ILE A 431 19.10 -29.12 -8.59
CA ILE A 431 19.40 -27.98 -7.71
C ILE A 431 18.18 -27.43 -6.99
N LEU A 432 17.02 -27.39 -7.66
CA LEU A 432 15.77 -26.91 -7.04
C LEU A 432 15.20 -27.93 -6.05
N ASP A 433 15.30 -29.22 -6.37
CA ASP A 433 14.92 -30.31 -5.45
C ASP A 433 15.85 -30.34 -4.22
N ASP A 434 17.16 -30.14 -4.40
CA ASP A 434 18.12 -30.03 -3.29
C ASP A 434 17.76 -28.86 -2.35
N CYS A 435 17.39 -27.70 -2.90
CA CYS A 435 16.88 -26.56 -2.10
C CYS A 435 15.61 -26.92 -1.33
N ALA A 436 14.65 -27.59 -1.99
CA ALA A 436 13.39 -27.97 -1.36
C ALA A 436 13.61 -29.01 -0.26
N ASN A 437 14.53 -29.95 -0.47
CA ASN A 437 14.90 -30.98 0.49
C ASN A 437 15.62 -30.40 1.71
N GLU A 438 16.45 -29.37 1.55
CA GLU A 438 17.05 -28.66 2.68
C GLU A 438 15.97 -28.04 3.59
N CYS A 439 14.98 -27.36 3.00
CA CYS A 439 13.82 -26.83 3.74
C CYS A 439 13.01 -27.93 4.43
N LYS A 440 12.73 -29.05 3.74
CA LYS A 440 12.00 -30.18 4.32
C LYS A 440 12.74 -30.81 5.50
N LYS A 441 14.06 -30.98 5.38
CA LYS A 441 14.90 -31.51 6.46
C LYS A 441 14.90 -30.57 7.66
N MET A 442 15.05 -29.27 7.45
CA MET A 442 15.01 -28.28 8.53
C MET A 442 13.64 -28.26 9.22
N ASN A 443 12.54 -28.42 8.47
CA ASN A 443 11.21 -28.55 9.05
C ASN A 443 11.07 -29.76 9.95
N GLN A 444 11.62 -30.92 9.54
CA GLN A 444 11.67 -32.10 10.40
C GLN A 444 12.47 -31.86 11.69
N GLU A 445 13.58 -31.10 11.60
CA GLU A 445 14.37 -30.71 12.78
C GLU A 445 13.58 -29.76 13.69
N ILE A 446 12.86 -28.78 13.15
CA ILE A 446 11.98 -27.86 13.90
C ILE A 446 10.85 -28.63 14.58
N ASP A 447 10.18 -29.51 13.84
CA ASP A 447 9.08 -30.34 14.33
C ASP A 447 9.54 -31.35 15.39
N GLY A 448 10.82 -31.73 15.39
CA GLY A 448 11.44 -32.56 16.42
C GLY A 448 11.85 -31.82 17.70
N ARG A 449 11.80 -30.47 17.73
CA ARG A 449 12.18 -29.69 18.92
C ARG A 449 11.19 -29.90 20.05
N LYS A 450 11.73 -30.09 21.26
CA LYS A 450 10.94 -30.16 22.49
C LYS A 450 10.54 -28.78 22.99
N GLY A 451 9.46 -28.74 23.74
CA GLY A 451 8.90 -27.52 24.34
C GLY A 451 7.91 -26.79 23.45
N TYR A 452 7.22 -25.84 24.07
CA TYR A 452 6.16 -25.02 23.49
C TYR A 452 6.61 -23.55 23.31
N ASP A 453 5.90 -22.81 22.47
CA ASP A 453 6.08 -21.38 22.27
C ASP A 453 5.49 -20.58 23.44
N ASP A 454 6.35 -19.81 24.12
CA ASP A 454 5.97 -19.06 25.31
C ASP A 454 4.98 -17.93 25.02
N GLN A 455 5.01 -17.33 23.82
CA GLN A 455 4.06 -16.27 23.46
C GLN A 455 2.66 -16.85 23.23
N LYS A 456 2.59 -18.00 22.55
CA LYS A 456 1.31 -18.70 22.35
C LYS A 456 0.73 -19.21 23.66
N LEU A 457 1.57 -19.78 24.52
CA LEU A 457 1.15 -20.20 25.84
C LEU A 457 0.61 -19.00 26.64
N LYS A 458 1.32 -17.87 26.60
CA LYS A 458 0.88 -16.64 27.27
C LYS A 458 -0.48 -16.17 26.76
N HIS A 459 -0.73 -16.21 25.45
CA HIS A 459 -2.04 -15.86 24.90
C HIS A 459 -3.15 -16.76 25.48
N ILE A 460 -2.90 -18.07 25.59
CA ILE A 460 -3.85 -19.02 26.21
C ILE A 460 -4.07 -18.69 27.70
N THR A 461 -3.00 -18.42 28.46
CA THR A 461 -3.14 -18.10 29.89
C THR A 461 -3.84 -16.77 30.10
N ASP A 462 -3.53 -15.74 29.31
CA ASP A 462 -4.19 -14.42 29.38
C ASP A 462 -5.69 -14.54 29.06
N GLU A 463 -6.05 -15.35 28.06
CA GLU A 463 -7.45 -15.67 27.75
C GLU A 463 -8.15 -16.38 28.91
N ALA A 464 -7.50 -17.38 29.53
CA ALA A 464 -8.05 -18.10 30.68
C ALA A 464 -8.25 -17.18 31.89
N ILE A 465 -7.29 -16.29 32.19
CA ILE A 465 -7.39 -15.30 33.28
C ILE A 465 -8.57 -14.36 33.04
N ARG A 466 -8.69 -13.83 31.82
CA ARG A 466 -9.80 -12.93 31.46
C ARG A 466 -11.15 -13.60 31.70
N VAL A 467 -11.33 -14.82 31.18
CA VAL A 467 -12.60 -15.55 31.31
C VAL A 467 -12.88 -15.95 32.76
N ASN A 468 -11.86 -16.31 33.53
CA ASN A 468 -11.99 -16.61 34.96
C ASN A 468 -12.45 -15.36 35.76
N TYR A 469 -11.96 -14.17 35.40
CA TYR A 469 -12.38 -12.91 36.02
C TYR A 469 -13.82 -12.52 35.62
N GLU A 470 -14.18 -12.69 34.35
CA GLU A 470 -15.52 -12.36 33.83
C GLU A 470 -16.62 -13.30 34.35
N ASN A 471 -16.29 -14.57 34.56
CA ASN A 471 -17.18 -15.55 35.18
C ASN A 471 -17.23 -15.37 36.70
N TYR A 472 -17.78 -14.23 37.15
CA TYR A 472 -18.00 -13.96 38.56
C TYR A 472 -18.72 -15.13 39.23
N ILE A 473 -18.11 -15.64 40.29
CA ILE A 473 -18.64 -16.82 40.96
C ILE A 473 -19.95 -16.45 41.63
N THR A 474 -21.01 -17.13 41.21
CA THR A 474 -22.35 -17.02 41.77
C THR A 474 -22.48 -17.71 43.13
N ILE A 475 -21.38 -18.15 43.74
CA ILE A 475 -21.33 -18.83 45.03
C ILE A 475 -20.80 -17.81 46.06
N PRO A 476 -21.45 -17.65 47.22
CA PRO A 476 -21.04 -16.66 48.22
C PRO A 476 -19.69 -16.98 48.86
N SER A 477 -18.90 -15.94 49.08
CA SER A 477 -17.65 -16.04 49.84
C SER A 477 -17.90 -15.93 51.34
N GLN A 478 -16.85 -16.10 52.14
CA GLN A 478 -16.94 -15.92 53.59
C GLN A 478 -17.30 -14.47 53.98
N THR A 479 -16.98 -13.47 53.16
CA THR A 479 -17.33 -12.07 53.44
C THR A 479 -18.82 -11.79 53.25
N ASP A 480 -19.51 -12.60 52.45
CA ASP A 480 -20.93 -12.43 52.12
C ASP A 480 -21.87 -13.05 53.17
N LEU A 481 -21.32 -13.85 54.08
CA LEU A 481 -22.07 -14.67 55.03
C LEU A 481 -21.76 -14.31 56.49
N PRO A 482 -22.71 -14.53 57.42
CA PRO A 482 -22.46 -14.34 58.86
C PRO A 482 -21.34 -15.25 59.39
N PRO A 483 -20.60 -14.81 60.42
CA PRO A 483 -19.59 -15.64 61.07
C PRO A 483 -20.21 -16.90 61.71
N LYS A 484 -19.52 -18.05 61.59
CA LYS A 484 -19.98 -19.38 62.03
C LYS A 484 -18.81 -20.21 62.56
N GLU A 485 -19.10 -21.12 63.50
CA GLU A 485 -18.15 -22.18 63.84
C GLU A 485 -18.01 -23.12 62.64
N SER A 486 -16.78 -23.27 62.13
CA SER A 486 -16.57 -23.81 60.79
C SER A 486 -15.63 -25.00 60.73
N LEU A 487 -15.89 -25.84 59.72
CA LEU A 487 -14.96 -26.84 59.19
C LEU A 487 -14.57 -26.44 57.77
N CYS A 488 -13.28 -26.47 57.48
CA CYS A 488 -12.73 -26.20 56.15
C CYS A 488 -12.53 -27.50 55.39
N ILE A 489 -12.96 -27.52 54.12
CA ILE A 489 -12.69 -28.59 53.17
C ILE A 489 -11.94 -27.98 52.00
N ASP A 490 -10.68 -28.36 51.84
CA ASP A 490 -9.83 -27.89 50.76
C ASP A 490 -9.83 -28.96 49.66
N LYS A 491 -10.15 -28.57 48.43
CA LYS A 491 -10.12 -29.44 47.24
C LYS A 491 -9.44 -28.71 46.09
N PHE A 492 -8.44 -29.35 45.51
CA PHE A 492 -7.86 -28.89 44.24
C PHE A 492 -8.71 -29.36 43.08
N ILE A 493 -9.04 -28.43 42.17
CA ILE A 493 -9.86 -28.71 40.99
C ILE A 493 -9.07 -28.30 39.77
N GLN A 494 -9.12 -29.14 38.73
CA GLN A 494 -8.44 -28.90 37.47
C GLN A 494 -9.33 -29.15 36.25
N ALA A 495 -9.25 -28.25 35.28
CA ALA A 495 -9.67 -28.42 33.91
C ALA A 495 -8.52 -28.95 33.06
N CYS A 496 -8.84 -29.68 32.00
CA CYS A 496 -7.85 -30.21 31.08
C CYS A 496 -8.30 -30.08 29.62
N ASN A 497 -7.36 -29.79 28.72
CA ASN A 497 -7.61 -29.80 27.28
C ASN A 497 -6.36 -30.31 26.54
N SER A 498 -6.58 -31.10 25.48
CA SER A 498 -5.53 -31.61 24.61
C SER A 498 -5.40 -30.72 23.38
N VAL A 499 -4.19 -30.27 23.08
CA VAL A 499 -3.90 -29.40 21.94
C VAL A 499 -2.90 -30.11 21.04
N GLU A 500 -3.19 -30.20 19.73
CA GLU A 500 -2.22 -30.77 18.79
C GLU A 500 -0.91 -29.98 18.82
N ARG A 501 0.21 -30.71 18.73
CA ARG A 501 1.55 -30.13 18.89
C ARG A 501 1.78 -28.89 18.04
N ARG A 502 1.34 -28.91 16.76
CA ARG A 502 1.52 -27.79 15.81
C ARG A 502 1.02 -26.43 16.31
N PHE A 503 0.02 -26.38 17.19
CA PHE A 503 -0.57 -25.13 17.67
C PHE A 503 0.25 -24.46 18.79
N LEU A 504 1.05 -25.23 19.52
CA LEU A 504 1.88 -24.74 20.61
C LEU A 504 3.38 -24.92 20.36
N GLN A 505 3.77 -25.58 19.27
CA GLN A 505 5.16 -25.85 18.96
C GLN A 505 5.95 -24.59 18.59
N LYS A 506 7.19 -24.50 19.09
CA LYS A 506 8.15 -23.45 18.70
C LYS A 506 8.44 -23.51 17.20
N GLY A 507 8.36 -22.36 16.54
CA GLY A 507 8.70 -22.24 15.12
C GLY A 507 7.58 -22.59 14.15
N ARG A 508 6.35 -22.74 14.64
CA ARG A 508 5.12 -22.81 13.85
C ARG A 508 4.30 -21.55 14.10
N ALA A 509 3.67 -20.99 13.08
CA ALA A 509 2.83 -19.79 13.16
C ALA A 509 1.35 -20.12 13.41
N VAL A 510 0.93 -21.36 13.18
CA VAL A 510 -0.47 -21.78 13.36
C VAL A 510 -0.86 -21.66 14.85
N GLU A 511 -1.96 -20.97 15.11
CA GLU A 511 -2.55 -20.81 16.44
C GLU A 511 -3.93 -21.45 16.50
N CYS A 512 -4.33 -21.92 17.68
CA CYS A 512 -5.68 -22.38 17.96
C CYS A 512 -6.30 -21.45 19.01
N GLY A 513 -7.30 -20.68 18.61
CA GLY A 513 -8.01 -19.76 19.51
C GLY A 513 -9.01 -20.48 20.44
N GLY A 514 -9.38 -19.84 21.55
CA GLY A 514 -10.45 -20.30 22.44
C GLY A 514 -10.06 -21.39 23.44
N ILE A 515 -8.80 -21.82 23.46
CA ILE A 515 -8.33 -22.86 24.39
C ILE A 515 -8.38 -22.36 25.83
N GLY A 516 -7.93 -21.11 26.08
CA GLY A 516 -7.93 -20.53 27.42
C GLY A 516 -9.35 -20.35 27.95
N ASN A 517 -10.27 -19.93 27.06
CA ASN A 517 -11.69 -19.82 27.37
C ASN A 517 -12.28 -21.17 27.80
N PHE A 518 -12.10 -22.21 26.97
CA PHE A 518 -12.60 -23.54 27.28
C PHE A 518 -12.08 -24.08 28.62
N LEU A 519 -10.79 -23.89 28.91
CA LEU A 519 -10.20 -24.32 30.17
C LEU A 519 -10.84 -23.62 31.37
N ALA A 520 -11.07 -22.31 31.28
CA ALA A 520 -11.72 -21.53 32.35
C ALA A 520 -13.20 -21.93 32.54
N GLU A 521 -13.95 -22.14 31.46
CA GLU A 521 -15.34 -22.60 31.53
C GLU A 521 -15.48 -24.01 32.13
N ASP A 522 -14.62 -24.96 31.72
CA ASP A 522 -14.59 -26.31 32.30
C ASP A 522 -14.23 -26.28 33.79
N LEU A 523 -13.27 -25.42 34.17
CA LEU A 523 -12.87 -25.24 35.56
C LEU A 523 -14.05 -24.74 36.40
N TYR A 524 -14.76 -23.72 35.91
CA TYR A 524 -15.95 -23.16 36.54
C TYR A 524 -17.08 -24.18 36.72
N LEU A 525 -17.33 -25.02 35.71
CA LEU A 525 -18.32 -26.10 35.80
C LEU A 525 -17.93 -27.12 36.89
N LYS A 526 -16.66 -27.48 36.99
CA LYS A 526 -16.16 -28.40 38.02
C LYS A 526 -16.26 -27.79 39.43
N TYR A 527 -16.01 -26.50 39.60
CA TYR A 527 -16.24 -25.80 40.88
C TYR A 527 -17.67 -25.97 41.36
N LYS A 528 -18.64 -25.67 40.49
CA LYS A 528 -20.05 -25.79 40.82
C LYS A 528 -20.44 -27.22 41.21
N GLN A 529 -19.93 -28.23 40.50
CA GLN A 529 -20.19 -29.63 40.81
C GLN A 529 -19.69 -30.01 42.21
N VAL A 530 -18.44 -29.67 42.52
CA VAL A 530 -17.82 -30.00 43.80
C VAL A 530 -18.46 -29.21 44.95
N TYR A 531 -18.75 -27.92 44.74
CA TYR A 531 -19.43 -27.09 45.74
C TYR A 531 -20.80 -27.67 46.09
N ILE A 532 -21.60 -28.06 45.10
CA ILE A 532 -22.92 -28.67 45.33
C ILE A 532 -22.84 -30.01 46.05
N GLU A 533 -21.82 -30.83 45.74
CA GLU A 533 -21.55 -32.05 46.48
C GLU A 533 -21.34 -31.75 47.97
N ILE A 534 -20.53 -30.74 48.29
CA ILE A 534 -20.24 -30.32 49.66
C ILE A 534 -21.47 -29.73 50.35
N VAL A 535 -22.27 -28.91 49.65
CA VAL A 535 -23.55 -28.41 50.16
C VAL A 535 -24.45 -29.57 50.57
N ARG A 536 -24.61 -30.58 49.70
CA ARG A 536 -25.42 -31.77 50.01
C ARG A 536 -24.91 -32.55 51.21
N GLN A 537 -23.58 -32.63 51.40
CA GLN A 537 -22.97 -33.29 52.55
C GLN A 537 -23.09 -32.48 53.85
N SER A 538 -23.23 -31.15 53.75
CA SER A 538 -23.26 -30.22 54.89
C SER A 538 -24.61 -30.18 55.61
N PHE A 539 -25.68 -30.63 54.95
CA PHE A 539 -27.03 -30.63 55.52
C PHE A 539 -27.64 -32.02 55.63
N ASN A 540 -28.56 -32.18 56.57
CA ASN A 540 -29.52 -33.28 56.59
C ASN A 540 -30.66 -32.92 55.61
N MET A 541 -30.59 -33.47 54.40
CA MET A 541 -31.49 -33.11 53.30
C MET A 541 -32.85 -33.81 53.42
N SER A 542 -33.91 -33.00 53.53
CA SER A 542 -35.29 -33.47 53.31
C SER A 542 -35.65 -33.29 51.83
N THR A 543 -35.94 -34.39 51.14
CA THR A 543 -36.19 -34.38 49.69
C THR A 543 -37.69 -34.40 49.39
N LYS A 544 -38.14 -33.55 48.47
CA LYS A 544 -39.51 -33.58 47.93
C LYS A 544 -39.51 -33.41 46.43
N ASN A 545 -40.41 -34.11 45.75
CA ASN A 545 -40.66 -33.94 44.33
C ASN A 545 -41.86 -33.02 44.14
N ILE A 546 -41.70 -31.95 43.36
CA ILE A 546 -42.75 -30.96 43.13
C ILE A 546 -42.83 -30.66 41.64
N ASN A 547 -44.05 -30.70 41.10
CA ASN A 547 -44.27 -30.31 39.71
C ASN A 547 -43.95 -28.82 39.50
N ARG A 548 -43.25 -28.49 38.41
CA ARG A 548 -42.85 -27.11 38.09
C ARG A 548 -43.98 -26.08 38.23
N ASN A 549 -45.20 -26.42 37.83
CA ASN A 549 -46.38 -25.52 37.89
C ASN A 549 -46.89 -25.25 39.31
N LYS A 550 -46.52 -26.08 40.29
CA LYS A 550 -46.92 -25.94 41.71
C LYS A 550 -45.79 -25.43 42.59
N LEU A 551 -44.62 -25.16 42.00
CA LEU A 551 -43.42 -24.81 42.76
C LEU A 551 -43.60 -23.46 43.49
N GLN A 552 -44.11 -22.43 42.81
CA GLN A 552 -44.30 -21.12 43.42
C GLN A 552 -45.30 -21.18 44.59
N GLU A 553 -46.46 -21.83 44.39
CA GLU A 553 -47.45 -22.04 45.45
C GLU A 553 -46.84 -22.75 46.68
N TYR A 554 -45.96 -23.73 46.43
CA TYR A 554 -45.27 -24.41 47.52
C TYR A 554 -44.29 -23.49 48.25
N LEU A 555 -43.52 -22.67 47.52
CA LEU A 555 -42.56 -21.73 48.10
C LEU A 555 -43.26 -20.63 48.91
N ASP A 556 -44.40 -20.12 48.46
CA ASP A 556 -45.19 -19.11 49.17
C ASP A 556 -45.62 -19.61 50.56
N ARG A 557 -46.00 -20.89 50.67
CA ARG A 557 -46.36 -21.53 51.93
C ARG A 557 -45.20 -21.66 52.91
N LEU A 558 -43.95 -21.55 52.45
CA LEU A 558 -42.77 -21.64 53.30
C LEU A 558 -42.43 -20.31 53.98
N SER A 559 -43.08 -19.20 53.61
CA SER A 559 -42.86 -17.87 54.19
C SER A 559 -41.38 -17.47 54.23
N LEU A 560 -40.66 -17.70 53.13
CA LEU A 560 -39.21 -17.47 53.06
C LEU A 560 -38.89 -15.96 53.14
N THR A 561 -37.92 -15.64 53.99
CA THR A 561 -37.40 -14.28 54.25
C THR A 561 -35.95 -14.14 53.77
N GLN A 562 -35.36 -12.95 53.91
CA GLN A 562 -33.96 -12.67 53.55
C GLN A 562 -32.92 -13.48 54.35
N GLU A 563 -33.34 -14.12 55.45
CA GLU A 563 -32.52 -15.08 56.22
C GLU A 563 -32.42 -16.46 55.54
N HIS A 564 -33.19 -16.70 54.48
CA HIS A 564 -33.19 -17.94 53.72
C HIS A 564 -32.49 -17.76 52.37
N VAL A 565 -31.91 -18.86 51.87
CA VAL A 565 -31.23 -18.92 50.58
C VAL A 565 -31.84 -20.01 49.72
N ILE A 566 -32.02 -19.73 48.43
CA ILE A 566 -32.40 -20.68 47.39
C ILE A 566 -31.22 -20.84 46.42
N ILE A 567 -30.62 -22.03 46.38
CA ILE A 567 -29.64 -22.41 45.36
C ILE A 567 -30.39 -23.06 44.20
N LYS A 568 -30.29 -22.48 43.01
CA LYS A 568 -30.97 -22.96 41.80
C LYS A 568 -30.00 -23.76 40.93
N LEU A 569 -30.39 -24.99 40.63
CA LEU A 569 -29.72 -25.86 39.65
C LEU A 569 -30.66 -26.14 38.50
N THR A 570 -31.03 -25.08 37.79
CA THR A 570 -32.04 -25.11 36.72
C THR A 570 -31.68 -24.06 35.67
N SER A 571 -32.20 -24.17 34.44
CA SER A 571 -32.10 -23.10 33.46
C SER A 571 -33.35 -22.21 33.45
N GLY A 572 -33.19 -20.91 33.73
CA GLY A 572 -34.22 -19.90 33.47
C GLY A 572 -35.44 -19.93 34.40
N LEU A 573 -35.33 -20.54 35.58
CA LEU A 573 -36.41 -20.53 36.57
C LEU A 573 -36.47 -19.19 37.31
N LYS A 574 -37.61 -18.51 37.17
CA LYS A 574 -37.95 -17.31 37.93
C LYS A 574 -38.78 -17.71 39.14
N ILE A 575 -38.31 -17.36 40.32
CA ILE A 575 -38.99 -17.54 41.60
C ILE A 575 -39.29 -16.14 42.15
N SER A 576 -40.38 -16.00 42.91
CA SER A 576 -40.72 -14.74 43.58
C SER A 576 -40.86 -15.01 45.07
N THR A 577 -39.77 -14.89 45.83
CA THR A 577 -39.75 -15.08 47.30
C THR A 577 -38.92 -14.00 47.98
N GLY A 578 -39.01 -13.91 49.31
CA GLY A 578 -38.15 -13.01 50.09
C GLY A 578 -36.72 -13.54 50.32
N ALA A 579 -36.41 -14.76 49.88
CA ALA A 579 -35.10 -15.39 50.03
C ALA A 579 -34.07 -14.87 49.02
N LEU A 580 -32.79 -15.01 49.37
CA LEU A 580 -31.70 -14.68 48.47
C LEU A 580 -31.44 -15.84 47.49
N GLU A 581 -31.29 -15.53 46.21
CA GLU A 581 -31.16 -16.54 45.15
C GLU A 581 -29.73 -16.63 44.61
N TYR A 582 -29.18 -17.84 44.56
CA TYR A 582 -27.93 -18.14 43.85
C TYR A 582 -28.22 -19.07 42.69
N ASP A 583 -27.99 -18.60 41.46
CA ASP A 583 -28.18 -19.40 40.26
C ASP A 583 -26.87 -20.04 39.84
N LEU A 584 -26.76 -21.35 39.99
CA LEU A 584 -25.58 -22.09 39.53
C LEU A 584 -25.79 -22.66 38.11
N GLY A 585 -26.95 -22.44 37.50
CA GLY A 585 -27.30 -23.00 36.20
C GLY A 585 -27.45 -24.52 36.23
N ARG A 586 -27.41 -25.14 35.04
CA ARG A 586 -27.65 -26.58 34.89
C ARG A 586 -26.33 -27.35 34.95
N LEU A 587 -26.17 -28.21 35.96
CA LEU A 587 -25.00 -29.11 36.10
C LEU A 587 -25.27 -30.54 35.61
N TYR A 588 -26.54 -30.97 35.54
CA TYR A 588 -26.98 -32.34 35.17
C TYR A 588 -28.34 -32.33 34.45
N CYS A 589 -28.83 -33.52 34.05
CA CYS A 589 -30.16 -33.68 33.48
C CYS A 589 -31.32 -33.40 34.46
N ASP A 590 -31.08 -33.39 35.77
CA ASP A 590 -32.08 -33.15 36.82
C ASP A 590 -32.16 -31.67 37.24
N GLU A 591 -33.37 -31.10 37.28
CA GLU A 591 -33.63 -29.76 37.82
C GLU A 591 -34.01 -29.85 39.31
N PHE A 592 -33.31 -29.11 40.18
CA PHE A 592 -33.68 -29.03 41.59
C PHE A 592 -33.28 -27.69 42.20
N ILE A 593 -33.91 -27.36 43.33
CA ILE A 593 -33.53 -26.23 44.19
C ILE A 593 -33.22 -26.71 45.60
N ILE A 594 -32.27 -26.05 46.25
CA ILE A 594 -31.92 -26.29 47.66
C ILE A 594 -32.30 -25.04 48.46
N ILE A 595 -33.01 -25.23 49.56
CA ILE A 595 -33.43 -24.16 50.48
C ILE A 595 -32.80 -24.40 51.85
N CYS A 596 -32.07 -23.40 52.37
CA CYS A 596 -31.44 -23.42 53.69
C CYS A 596 -31.42 -22.02 54.32
N GLU A 597 -31.08 -21.91 55.60
CA GLU A 597 -30.81 -20.61 56.23
C GLU A 597 -29.43 -20.07 55.81
N LYS A 598 -29.34 -18.76 55.60
CA LYS A 598 -28.16 -18.05 55.09
C LYS A 598 -26.93 -18.28 55.95
N LYS A 599 -27.05 -18.22 57.27
CA LYS A 599 -25.92 -18.42 58.22
C LYS A 599 -25.28 -19.82 58.15
N TYR A 600 -25.98 -20.83 57.62
CA TYR A 600 -25.47 -22.19 57.54
C TYR A 600 -25.00 -22.57 56.12
N LEU A 601 -25.20 -21.69 55.14
CA LEU A 601 -24.75 -21.93 53.78
C LEU A 601 -23.23 -22.06 53.73
N PRO A 602 -22.67 -23.09 53.06
CA PRO A 602 -21.23 -23.17 52.85
C PRO A 602 -20.72 -22.00 52.02
N SER A 603 -19.65 -21.37 52.46
CA SER A 603 -18.95 -20.30 51.73
C SER A 603 -17.80 -20.88 50.92
N LEU A 604 -17.45 -20.16 49.86
CA LEU A 604 -16.36 -20.50 48.96
C LEU A 604 -15.26 -19.46 49.03
N ASP A 605 -14.04 -19.88 49.36
CA ASP A 605 -12.85 -19.07 49.21
C ASP A 605 -11.83 -19.81 48.33
N PHE A 606 -10.96 -19.05 47.66
CA PHE A 606 -9.79 -19.62 47.00
C PHE A 606 -8.56 -19.38 47.84
N ILE A 607 -7.70 -20.38 47.88
CA ILE A 607 -6.50 -20.38 48.68
C ILE A 607 -5.30 -20.80 47.83
N GLU A 608 -4.13 -20.44 48.30
CA GLU A 608 -2.87 -20.89 47.74
C GLU A 608 -2.76 -22.42 47.77
N ILE A 609 -2.28 -23.02 46.67
CA ILE A 609 -1.92 -24.44 46.62
C ILE A 609 -0.80 -24.71 47.63
N GLN A 610 -1.00 -25.68 48.53
CA GLN A 610 0.04 -26.04 49.50
C GLN A 610 1.10 -27.01 48.95
N GLU A 611 0.77 -27.88 48.00
CA GLU A 611 1.76 -28.75 47.32
C GLU A 611 1.13 -29.48 46.12
N GLN A 612 1.41 -29.02 44.89
CA GLN A 612 1.24 -29.82 43.68
C GLN A 612 2.41 -29.62 42.73
N ARG A 613 3.09 -30.72 42.39
CA ARG A 613 4.23 -30.72 41.48
C ARG A 613 3.72 -30.37 40.07
N ASN A 614 4.40 -29.43 39.40
CA ASN A 614 4.28 -29.03 37.99
C ASN A 614 3.31 -27.89 37.63
N PHE A 615 2.52 -27.36 38.57
CA PHE A 615 1.67 -26.19 38.33
C PHE A 615 2.41 -24.88 38.61
N GLN A 616 2.29 -23.90 37.71
CA GLN A 616 2.83 -22.55 37.84
C GLN A 616 1.69 -21.56 38.07
N ILE A 617 1.88 -20.57 38.93
CA ILE A 617 0.88 -19.53 39.17
C ILE A 617 0.83 -18.57 37.97
N ILE A 618 -0.37 -18.32 37.44
CA ILE A 618 -0.61 -17.38 36.33
C ILE A 618 -1.43 -16.16 36.77
N ASP A 619 -2.16 -16.27 37.88
CA ASP A 619 -2.83 -15.14 38.54
C ASP A 619 -2.68 -15.27 40.07
N GLU A 620 -1.84 -14.41 40.65
CA GLU A 620 -1.57 -14.38 42.09
C GLU A 620 -2.77 -13.93 42.92
N TYR A 621 -3.65 -13.09 42.36
CA TYR A 621 -4.77 -12.52 43.10
C TYR A 621 -5.91 -13.53 43.28
N ASN A 622 -6.13 -14.38 42.29
CA ASN A 622 -7.15 -15.42 42.35
C ASN A 622 -6.60 -16.81 42.65
N TYR A 623 -5.28 -16.97 42.83
CA TYR A 623 -4.64 -18.28 43.00
C TYR A 623 -4.96 -19.23 41.83
N LEU A 624 -4.80 -18.73 40.59
CA LEU A 624 -5.01 -19.53 39.38
C LEU A 624 -3.66 -20.09 38.89
N TYR A 625 -3.66 -21.39 38.60
CA TYR A 625 -2.46 -22.12 38.24
C TYR A 625 -2.62 -22.82 36.89
N PHE A 626 -1.50 -22.95 36.18
CA PHE A 626 -1.44 -23.57 34.86
C PHE A 626 -0.32 -24.61 34.80
N CYS A 627 -0.55 -25.70 34.08
CA CYS A 627 0.45 -26.73 33.83
C CYS A 627 0.38 -27.17 32.36
N VAL A 628 1.56 -27.45 31.78
CA VAL A 628 1.70 -28.04 30.46
C VAL A 628 2.44 -29.36 30.58
N GLU A 629 1.82 -30.43 30.08
CA GLU A 629 2.46 -31.73 29.91
C GLU A 629 2.69 -31.98 28.41
N GLU A 630 3.95 -32.22 28.05
CA GLU A 630 4.34 -32.47 26.67
C GLU A 630 4.29 -33.97 26.34
N HIS A 631 3.51 -34.32 25.31
CA HIS A 631 3.45 -35.65 24.72
C HIS A 631 3.96 -35.62 23.26
N PRO A 632 4.20 -36.80 22.62
CA PRO A 632 4.74 -36.85 21.26
C PRO A 632 3.92 -36.04 20.24
N ASP A 633 2.59 -36.15 20.28
CA ASP A 633 1.70 -35.57 19.26
C ASP A 633 0.83 -34.40 19.78
N ILE A 634 0.76 -34.22 21.10
CA ILE A 634 -0.11 -33.24 21.75
C ILE A 634 0.57 -32.57 22.94
N PHE A 635 0.09 -31.39 23.31
CA PHE A 635 0.29 -30.80 24.62
C PHE A 635 -0.99 -30.97 25.44
N MET A 636 -0.87 -31.52 26.63
CA MET A 636 -1.94 -31.56 27.62
C MET A 636 -1.84 -30.31 28.48
N LEU A 637 -2.88 -29.49 28.45
CA LEU A 637 -2.94 -28.25 29.20
C LEU A 637 -3.87 -28.43 30.38
N TYR A 638 -3.45 -27.94 31.53
CA TYR A 638 -4.25 -27.98 32.75
C TYR A 638 -4.36 -26.58 33.35
N LEU A 639 -5.57 -26.22 33.71
CA LEU A 639 -5.86 -25.02 34.50
C LEU A 639 -6.42 -25.49 35.83
N GLY A 640 -5.91 -25.00 36.94
CA GLY A 640 -6.36 -25.45 38.25
C GLY A 640 -6.28 -24.38 39.32
N GLN A 641 -7.07 -24.55 40.36
CA GLN A 641 -7.12 -23.63 41.50
C GLN A 641 -7.73 -24.36 42.71
N THR A 642 -7.25 -24.02 43.91
CA THR A 642 -7.66 -24.69 45.15
C THR A 642 -8.85 -23.99 45.76
N MET A 643 -9.94 -24.74 45.86
CA MET A 643 -11.17 -24.31 46.48
C MET A 643 -11.20 -24.72 47.95
N ARG A 644 -11.42 -23.75 48.85
CA ARG A 644 -11.76 -23.98 50.25
C ARG A 644 -13.25 -23.74 50.45
N VAL A 645 -13.95 -24.78 50.87
CA VAL A 645 -15.36 -24.65 51.27
C VAL A 645 -15.47 -24.66 52.78
N ILE A 646 -16.07 -23.60 53.32
CA ILE A 646 -16.23 -23.38 54.75
C ILE A 646 -17.69 -23.66 55.13
N ARG A 647 -17.91 -24.77 55.87
CA ARG A 647 -19.26 -25.19 56.28
C ARG A 647 -19.43 -25.17 57.80
N ASP A 648 -20.68 -25.17 58.25
CA ASP A 648 -21.01 -25.27 59.68
C ASP A 648 -20.50 -26.59 60.27
N LYS A 649 -20.08 -26.55 61.54
CA LYS A 649 -19.59 -27.73 62.27
C LYS A 649 -20.70 -28.78 62.50
N GLU A 650 -21.94 -28.34 62.63
CA GLU A 650 -23.10 -29.21 62.84
C GLU A 650 -23.96 -29.30 61.57
N LYS A 651 -24.51 -30.49 61.30
CA LYS A 651 -25.46 -30.65 60.20
C LYS A 651 -26.81 -30.08 60.56
N ARG A 652 -27.25 -29.06 59.83
CA ARG A 652 -28.61 -28.49 59.93
C ARG A 652 -29.54 -29.12 58.90
N THR A 653 -30.84 -28.89 59.04
CA THR A 653 -31.83 -29.34 58.06
C THR A 653 -31.86 -28.40 56.86
N ALA A 654 -31.87 -28.96 55.66
CA ALA A 654 -32.14 -28.23 54.43
C ALA A 654 -33.20 -28.98 53.61
N ARG A 655 -33.86 -28.26 52.70
CA ARG A 655 -34.88 -28.83 51.83
C ARG A 655 -34.34 -28.89 50.41
N MET A 656 -34.32 -30.09 49.83
CA MET A 656 -34.02 -30.30 48.42
C MET A 656 -35.34 -30.58 47.70
N ILE A 657 -35.67 -29.75 46.71
CA ILE A 657 -36.89 -29.90 45.92
C ILE A 657 -36.47 -30.29 44.51
N LYS A 658 -36.76 -31.54 44.14
CA LYS A 658 -36.60 -31.99 42.76
C LYS A 658 -37.81 -31.50 41.96
N ILE A 659 -37.54 -30.79 40.88
CA ILE A 659 -38.57 -30.25 39.99
C ILE A 659 -38.88 -31.33 38.95
N THR A 660 -40.13 -31.75 38.89
CA THR A 660 -40.63 -32.78 37.96
C THR A 660 -41.56 -32.22 36.91
#